data_AF-D2EEY9-F1
#
_entry.id   AF-D2EEY9-F1
#
_cell.length_a   1.000
_cell.length_b   1.000
_cell.length_c   1.000
_cell.angle_alpha   90.00
_cell.angle_beta   90.00
_cell.angle_gamma   90.00
#
_symmetry.space_group_name_H-M   'P 1'
#
loop_
_entity.id
_entity.type
_entity.pdbx_description
1 polymer ?
#
loop_
_entity_poly.entity_id
_entity_poly.type
_entity_poly.pdbx_seq_one_letter_code
_entity_poly.pdbx_strand_id
1 'polypeptide(L)'
;MELKTKDYSISREEGEISLTYKVPLDVLYPNPEDNEDIFEKVINIIIESGDITLLTIVSDRNYIYTKDQVSLLNDLANRYKAMLESDLSKPFDSDIQKNFPEEVSKFNYILFNRLKRDPLGAYVLGLRFLREFKVKQENSGSDLFSEFLDKFSNLISEIEKIQIVNKNLNLILGYKIGDRQPYRGIFKPLIRPNFTYTRIMSEPPLSAVEIESYKIGDEDQTEVTIYHIPGVSQYLYHLSPPELLLNVEEYDILDQVRNNLIDYRPQENEFTDPLRMRDVFFKISKDMISEISTKNKYSLSFKDIDKLARILVRLTVGFGMTEIVLSDDMVEDVYINSPISKSPVFVKHSKYGECASNIIPNAKEVDAWTSRFRLMSGRALDEGHPVLDTELITDLFRSRVAIAQRPLSPEGVSIAFRRHREKPWTIPLFINNQMISPFTAGLLWFCVEGARTILISGTRGAGKTSMLTALMLLLMKRYRVITVEDTLEIPTDAFTRLGYDMLSLKVQSAITGEKSEMSADEGIRTTLRLGDSSLIVGEVRSTEAKALYEAMRVGALSNTVMGTIHGENPYGVFDRVVNDLGVPRTSFKATDLIVSVNKIRTEDRLIEKRRVLNVTEVRKEWIDDPQYENGFVDLVKYDIHKDSLDPSNDLLEGNSYVIKEIASRVEEWAGKWDAVLDNINARGDVLSLLSDYANKTNNPTLLEAEFTSSAIDQYDEIISRLREEYGTAERKNIVNLFELWLKSKK
;
A
#
# COMPACT_ATOMS: atom_id res chain seq x y z
N MET A 1 -33.73 2.17 -21.05
CA MET A 1 -34.69 1.21 -21.64
C MET A 1 -34.06 -0.16 -21.52
N GLU A 2 -34.53 -0.98 -20.58
CA GLU A 2 -33.99 -2.33 -20.33
C GLU A 2 -34.68 -3.35 -21.23
N LEU A 3 -33.90 -4.08 -22.04
CA LEU A 3 -34.35 -5.33 -22.66
C LEU A 3 -33.92 -6.47 -21.72
N LYS A 4 -34.89 -7.19 -21.16
CA LYS A 4 -34.68 -8.35 -20.28
C LYS A 4 -35.26 -9.60 -20.92
N THR A 5 -34.40 -10.58 -21.20
CA THR A 5 -34.81 -11.98 -21.42
C THR A 5 -34.50 -12.79 -20.17
N LYS A 6 -34.82 -14.10 -20.13
CA LYS A 6 -34.49 -14.96 -18.98
C LYS A 6 -32.98 -15.06 -18.71
N ASP A 7 -32.16 -14.91 -19.76
CA ASP A 7 -30.73 -15.26 -19.71
C ASP A 7 -29.79 -14.04 -19.89
N TYR A 8 -30.26 -12.90 -20.43
CA TYR A 8 -29.44 -11.69 -20.53
C TYR A 8 -30.22 -10.39 -20.29
N SER A 9 -29.48 -9.34 -19.92
CA SER A 9 -30.00 -7.98 -19.77
C SER A 9 -29.05 -6.95 -20.38
N ILE A 10 -29.61 -5.90 -20.97
CA ILE A 10 -28.83 -4.78 -21.51
C ILE A 10 -29.23 -3.50 -20.79
N SER A 11 -28.24 -2.83 -20.18
CA SER A 11 -28.38 -1.51 -19.57
C SER A 11 -27.67 -0.45 -20.40
N ARG A 12 -28.16 0.80 -20.31
CA ARG A 12 -27.60 1.96 -20.99
C ARG A 12 -27.50 3.10 -19.98
N GLU A 13 -26.28 3.47 -19.60
CA GLU A 13 -25.97 4.54 -18.63
C GLU A 13 -24.86 5.41 -19.20
N GLU A 14 -25.03 6.74 -19.23
CA GLU A 14 -24.00 7.76 -19.53
C GLU A 14 -22.92 7.39 -20.59
N GLY A 15 -23.34 6.90 -21.77
CA GLY A 15 -22.42 6.56 -22.87
C GLY A 15 -21.80 5.15 -22.81
N GLU A 16 -22.18 4.36 -21.81
CA GLU A 16 -21.86 2.94 -21.65
C GLU A 16 -23.10 2.08 -21.95
N ILE A 17 -22.94 1.07 -22.80
CA ILE A 17 -23.94 0.04 -23.12
C ILE A 17 -23.40 -1.29 -22.60
N SER A 18 -23.98 -1.77 -21.50
CA SER A 18 -23.49 -2.97 -20.82
C SER A 18 -24.41 -4.15 -21.10
N LEU A 19 -23.85 -5.21 -21.68
CA LEU A 19 -24.50 -6.51 -21.82
C LEU A 19 -24.13 -7.38 -20.64
N THR A 20 -25.13 -7.87 -19.91
CA THR A 20 -24.97 -8.88 -18.86
C THR A 20 -25.61 -10.19 -19.32
N TYR A 21 -24.83 -11.27 -19.40
CA TYR A 21 -25.30 -12.60 -19.77
C TYR A 21 -25.09 -13.57 -18.61
N LYS A 22 -26.17 -14.18 -18.14
CA LYS A 22 -26.16 -15.13 -17.02
C LYS A 22 -25.95 -16.55 -17.55
N VAL A 23 -24.89 -17.19 -17.06
CA VAL A 23 -24.54 -18.57 -17.39
C VAL A 23 -24.88 -19.45 -16.18
N PRO A 24 -25.59 -20.58 -16.39
CA PRO A 24 -25.86 -21.55 -15.34
C PRO A 24 -24.57 -22.11 -14.71
N LEU A 25 -24.61 -22.37 -13.40
CA LEU A 25 -23.46 -22.84 -12.60
C LEU A 25 -22.93 -24.23 -13.00
N ASP A 26 -23.72 -25.04 -13.73
CA ASP A 26 -23.32 -26.35 -14.25
C ASP A 26 -22.46 -26.28 -15.52
N VAL A 27 -22.27 -25.09 -16.10
CA VAL A 27 -21.42 -24.87 -17.27
C VAL A 27 -19.96 -24.72 -16.84
N LEU A 28 -19.13 -25.72 -17.17
CA LEU A 28 -17.72 -25.79 -16.76
C LEU A 28 -16.86 -24.61 -17.25
N TYR A 29 -17.15 -24.10 -18.45
CA TYR A 29 -16.44 -22.96 -19.05
C TYR A 29 -17.45 -21.87 -19.40
N PRO A 30 -17.72 -20.92 -18.49
CA PRO A 30 -18.72 -19.89 -18.70
C PRO A 30 -18.27 -18.80 -19.67
N ASN A 31 -16.99 -18.76 -20.03
CA ASN A 31 -16.38 -17.65 -20.74
C ASN A 31 -16.35 -17.86 -22.27
N PRO A 32 -16.50 -16.78 -23.08
CA PRO A 32 -16.35 -16.84 -24.52
C PRO A 32 -14.99 -17.41 -24.94
N GLU A 33 -13.87 -17.06 -24.28
CA GLU A 33 -12.55 -17.55 -24.68
C GLU A 33 -12.39 -19.05 -24.55
N ASP A 34 -13.06 -19.68 -23.58
CA ASP A 34 -12.95 -21.11 -23.30
C ASP A 34 -14.06 -21.95 -23.91
N ASN A 35 -15.16 -21.33 -24.32
CA ASN A 35 -16.36 -22.03 -24.78
C ASN A 35 -16.94 -21.42 -26.07
N GLU A 36 -16.92 -22.20 -27.14
CA GLU A 36 -17.42 -21.80 -28.47
C GLU A 36 -18.93 -21.52 -28.49
N ASP A 37 -19.72 -22.23 -27.68
CA ASP A 37 -21.18 -22.04 -27.62
C ASP A 37 -21.52 -20.72 -26.93
N ILE A 38 -20.78 -20.37 -25.88
CA ILE A 38 -20.93 -19.07 -25.23
C ILE A 38 -20.49 -17.96 -26.17
N PHE A 39 -19.37 -18.14 -26.87
CA PHE A 39 -18.87 -17.17 -27.85
C PHE A 39 -19.92 -16.87 -28.93
N GLU A 40 -20.53 -17.90 -29.52
CA GLU A 40 -21.60 -17.71 -30.51
C GLU A 40 -22.83 -17.02 -29.92
N LYS A 41 -23.26 -17.41 -28.72
CA LYS A 41 -24.42 -16.78 -28.06
C LYS A 41 -24.18 -15.28 -27.85
N VAL A 42 -23.00 -14.89 -27.37
CA VAL A 42 -22.62 -13.49 -27.20
C VAL A 42 -22.69 -12.74 -28.53
N ILE A 43 -22.12 -13.31 -29.60
CA ILE A 43 -22.16 -12.68 -30.93
C ILE A 43 -23.60 -12.53 -31.44
N ASN A 44 -24.45 -13.54 -31.29
CA ASN A 44 -25.86 -13.44 -31.68
C ASN A 44 -26.59 -12.33 -30.91
N ILE A 45 -26.34 -12.20 -29.59
CA ILE A 45 -26.93 -11.12 -28.78
C ILE A 45 -26.47 -9.74 -29.28
N ILE A 46 -25.18 -9.58 -29.61
CA ILE A 46 -24.65 -8.31 -30.15
C ILE A 46 -25.29 -7.99 -31.52
N ILE A 47 -25.44 -8.98 -32.40
CA ILE A 47 -26.11 -8.80 -33.71
C ILE A 47 -27.55 -8.29 -33.54
N GLU A 48 -28.28 -8.81 -32.55
CA GLU A 48 -29.67 -8.43 -32.27
C GLU A 48 -29.79 -7.07 -31.56
N SER A 49 -28.88 -6.76 -30.65
CA SER A 49 -28.99 -5.62 -29.73
C SER A 49 -28.17 -4.38 -30.12
N GLY A 50 -27.22 -4.54 -31.04
CA GLY A 50 -26.29 -3.50 -31.47
C GLY A 50 -24.98 -3.48 -30.65
N ASP A 51 -24.12 -2.54 -30.98
CA ASP A 51 -22.80 -2.41 -30.35
C ASP A 51 -22.90 -2.19 -28.84
N ILE A 52 -22.04 -2.91 -28.11
CA ILE A 52 -21.91 -2.81 -26.65
C ILE A 52 -20.53 -2.27 -26.27
N THR A 53 -20.39 -1.69 -25.09
CA THR A 53 -19.10 -1.18 -24.58
C THR A 53 -18.54 -2.03 -23.43
N LEU A 54 -19.38 -2.81 -22.77
CA LEU A 54 -19.00 -3.69 -21.67
C LEU A 54 -19.78 -5.00 -21.79
N LEU A 55 -19.10 -6.13 -21.65
CA LEU A 55 -19.73 -7.46 -21.54
C LEU A 55 -19.43 -8.01 -20.16
N THR A 56 -20.47 -8.44 -19.44
CA THR A 56 -20.36 -9.14 -18.16
C THR A 56 -20.99 -10.52 -18.29
N ILE A 57 -20.19 -11.57 -18.15
CA ILE A 57 -20.66 -12.94 -18.02
C ILE A 57 -20.81 -13.22 -16.53
N VAL A 58 -22.02 -13.59 -16.10
CA VAL A 58 -22.34 -13.86 -14.69
C VAL A 58 -22.48 -15.36 -14.50
N SER A 59 -21.59 -15.95 -13.70
CA SER A 59 -21.64 -17.36 -13.29
C SER A 59 -21.38 -17.43 -11.77
N ASP A 60 -20.50 -18.32 -11.32
CA ASP A 60 -19.90 -18.36 -9.99
C ASP A 60 -19.15 -17.05 -9.66
N ARG A 61 -18.55 -16.43 -10.67
CA ARG A 61 -17.94 -15.09 -10.62
C ARG A 61 -18.39 -14.28 -11.84
N ASN A 62 -18.21 -12.95 -11.78
CA ASN A 62 -18.45 -12.11 -12.95
C ASN A 62 -17.17 -11.96 -13.76
N TYR A 63 -17.24 -12.27 -15.06
CA TYR A 63 -16.16 -12.03 -16.02
C TYR A 63 -16.51 -10.80 -16.84
N ILE A 64 -15.73 -9.74 -16.67
CA ILE A 64 -16.00 -8.43 -17.25
C ILE A 64 -14.99 -8.15 -18.37
N TYR A 65 -15.48 -8.03 -19.59
CA TYR A 65 -14.70 -7.70 -20.78
C TYR A 65 -14.81 -6.20 -21.06
N THR A 66 -13.66 -5.55 -21.14
CA THR A 66 -13.54 -4.10 -21.33
C THR A 66 -13.84 -3.68 -22.77
N LYS A 67 -14.02 -2.37 -22.99
CA LYS A 67 -14.32 -1.77 -24.29
C LYS A 67 -13.36 -2.22 -25.40
N ASP A 68 -12.06 -2.34 -25.12
CA ASP A 68 -11.07 -2.75 -26.11
C ASP A 68 -11.31 -4.18 -26.60
N GLN A 69 -11.61 -5.09 -25.68
CA GLN A 69 -11.90 -6.49 -25.99
C GLN A 69 -13.25 -6.63 -26.69
N VAL A 70 -14.27 -5.94 -26.18
CA VAL A 70 -15.62 -5.93 -26.73
C VAL A 70 -15.67 -5.32 -28.13
N SER A 71 -14.78 -4.36 -28.45
CA SER A 71 -14.67 -3.80 -29.80
C SER A 71 -14.38 -4.86 -30.87
N LEU A 72 -13.64 -5.92 -30.53
CA LEU A 72 -13.37 -7.04 -31.42
C LEU A 72 -14.62 -7.89 -31.68
N LEU A 73 -15.45 -8.07 -30.65
CA LEU A 73 -16.73 -8.79 -30.73
C LEU A 73 -17.74 -8.00 -31.56
N ASN A 74 -17.82 -6.67 -31.37
CA ASN A 74 -18.66 -5.79 -32.18
C ASN A 74 -18.24 -5.80 -33.66
N ASP A 75 -16.95 -5.71 -33.96
CA ASP A 75 -16.46 -5.78 -35.35
C ASP A 75 -16.82 -7.11 -36.02
N LEU A 76 -16.68 -8.23 -35.32
CA LEU A 76 -17.12 -9.54 -35.81
C LEU A 76 -18.63 -9.58 -36.06
N ALA A 77 -19.45 -9.15 -35.11
CA ALA A 77 -20.90 -9.13 -35.23
C ALA A 77 -21.37 -8.26 -36.42
N ASN A 78 -20.82 -7.06 -36.57
CA ASN A 78 -21.18 -6.13 -37.63
C ASN A 78 -20.76 -6.63 -39.02
N ARG A 79 -19.54 -7.17 -39.15
CA ARG A 79 -19.08 -7.75 -40.42
C ARG A 79 -19.85 -9.01 -40.78
N TYR A 80 -20.15 -9.85 -39.81
CA TYR A 80 -21.00 -11.03 -40.03
C TYR A 80 -22.38 -10.63 -40.55
N LYS A 81 -23.01 -9.63 -39.92
CA LYS A 81 -24.28 -9.07 -40.39
C LYS A 81 -24.19 -8.52 -41.81
N ALA A 82 -23.13 -7.77 -42.13
CA ALA A 82 -22.90 -7.28 -43.49
C ALA A 82 -22.71 -8.42 -44.51
N MET A 83 -22.01 -9.51 -44.13
CA MET A 83 -21.90 -10.71 -44.98
C MET A 83 -23.27 -11.36 -45.23
N LEU A 84 -24.14 -11.40 -44.22
CA LEU A 84 -25.50 -11.92 -44.36
C LEU A 84 -26.39 -11.07 -45.26
N GLU A 85 -26.17 -9.76 -45.31
CA GLU A 85 -26.90 -8.82 -46.19
C GLU A 85 -26.30 -8.74 -47.61
N SER A 86 -25.10 -9.31 -47.80
CA SER A 86 -24.38 -9.31 -49.08
C SER A 86 -24.73 -10.50 -49.99
N ASP A 87 -24.08 -10.57 -51.15
CA ASP A 87 -24.22 -11.71 -52.06
C ASP A 87 -23.69 -13.04 -51.49
N LEU A 88 -22.89 -13.01 -50.42
CA LEU A 88 -22.32 -14.20 -49.77
C LEU A 88 -23.38 -15.11 -49.14
N SER A 89 -24.50 -14.57 -48.66
CA SER A 89 -25.56 -15.36 -48.02
C SER A 89 -26.55 -15.97 -49.01
N LYS A 90 -26.57 -15.47 -50.25
CA LYS A 90 -27.50 -15.97 -51.27
C LYS A 90 -27.13 -17.39 -51.68
N PRO A 91 -28.11 -18.29 -51.86
CA PRO A 91 -27.86 -19.63 -52.38
C PRO A 91 -27.09 -19.58 -53.70
N PHE A 92 -26.20 -20.54 -53.91
CA PHE A 92 -25.55 -20.74 -55.22
C PHE A 92 -26.59 -21.13 -56.28
N ASP A 93 -26.27 -20.91 -57.57
CA ASP A 93 -27.11 -21.41 -58.66
C ASP A 93 -27.34 -22.93 -58.53
N SER A 94 -28.54 -23.37 -58.90
CA SER A 94 -28.94 -24.78 -58.97
C SER A 94 -27.92 -25.68 -59.67
N ASP A 95 -27.25 -25.21 -60.72
CA ASP A 95 -26.25 -25.98 -61.43
C ASP A 95 -24.95 -26.15 -60.61
N ILE A 96 -24.53 -25.12 -59.88
CA ILE A 96 -23.38 -25.18 -58.96
C ILE A 96 -23.71 -26.11 -57.78
N GLN A 97 -24.90 -26.00 -57.21
CA GLN A 97 -25.33 -26.84 -56.09
C GLN A 97 -25.38 -28.32 -56.47
N LYS A 98 -25.81 -28.64 -57.69
CA LYS A 98 -25.91 -30.03 -58.17
C LYS A 98 -24.56 -30.63 -58.52
N ASN A 99 -23.66 -29.84 -59.11
CA ASN A 99 -22.36 -30.32 -59.58
C ASN A 99 -21.29 -30.32 -58.48
N PHE A 100 -21.39 -29.44 -57.48
CA PHE A 100 -20.38 -29.26 -56.41
C PHE A 100 -21.01 -29.23 -55.00
N PRO A 101 -21.80 -30.25 -54.59
CA PRO A 101 -22.53 -30.23 -53.33
C PRO A 101 -21.61 -30.23 -52.10
N GLU A 102 -20.43 -30.87 -52.18
CA GLU A 102 -19.46 -30.91 -51.08
C GLU A 102 -18.81 -29.54 -50.85
N GLU A 103 -18.41 -28.85 -51.92
CA GLU A 103 -17.80 -27.53 -51.88
C GLU A 103 -18.77 -26.47 -51.34
N VAL A 104 -20.03 -26.51 -51.80
CA VAL A 104 -21.10 -25.65 -51.27
C VAL A 104 -21.35 -25.94 -49.79
N SER A 105 -21.31 -27.21 -49.37
CA SER A 105 -21.43 -27.58 -47.96
C SER A 105 -20.27 -27.04 -47.12
N LYS A 106 -19.04 -27.09 -47.62
CA LYS A 106 -17.84 -26.49 -46.97
C LYS A 106 -17.96 -24.96 -46.85
N PHE A 107 -18.46 -24.28 -47.89
CA PHE A 107 -18.76 -22.83 -47.85
C PHE A 107 -19.78 -22.51 -46.74
N ASN A 108 -20.91 -23.20 -46.75
CA ASN A 108 -21.98 -22.99 -45.77
C ASN A 108 -21.53 -23.31 -44.35
N TYR A 109 -20.69 -24.33 -44.18
CA TYR A 109 -20.10 -24.67 -42.89
C TYR A 109 -19.23 -23.54 -42.34
N ILE A 110 -18.38 -22.92 -43.16
CA ILE A 110 -17.55 -21.78 -42.73
C ILE A 110 -18.43 -20.60 -42.34
N LEU A 111 -19.33 -20.17 -43.23
CA LEU A 111 -20.12 -18.96 -43.03
C LEU A 111 -21.15 -19.12 -41.90
N PHE A 112 -21.99 -20.16 -41.94
CA PHE A 112 -23.12 -20.24 -41.03
C PHE A 112 -22.82 -20.95 -39.70
N ASN A 113 -21.87 -21.89 -39.69
CA ASN A 113 -21.60 -22.69 -38.49
C ASN A 113 -20.32 -22.28 -37.76
N ARG A 114 -19.21 -22.02 -38.47
CA ARG A 114 -17.91 -21.82 -37.82
C ARG A 114 -17.62 -20.37 -37.46
N LEU A 115 -17.93 -19.41 -38.33
CA LEU A 115 -17.48 -18.03 -38.21
C LEU A 115 -17.90 -17.35 -36.88
N LYS A 116 -19.12 -17.61 -36.40
CA LYS A 116 -19.61 -17.06 -35.12
C LYS A 116 -19.06 -17.77 -33.88
N ARG A 117 -18.56 -19.00 -34.02
CA ARG A 117 -18.06 -19.85 -32.92
C ARG A 117 -16.55 -19.74 -32.74
N ASP A 118 -15.85 -19.67 -33.87
CA ASP A 118 -14.40 -19.65 -33.96
C ASP A 118 -13.97 -18.96 -35.28
N PRO A 119 -13.89 -17.62 -35.29
CA PRO A 119 -13.45 -16.86 -36.46
C PRO A 119 -12.03 -17.19 -36.91
N LEU A 120 -11.11 -17.49 -35.98
CA LEU A 120 -9.73 -17.88 -36.31
C LEU A 120 -9.71 -19.24 -37.05
N GLY A 121 -10.42 -20.24 -36.54
CA GLY A 121 -10.54 -21.53 -37.19
C GLY A 121 -11.33 -21.47 -38.49
N ALA A 122 -12.35 -20.61 -38.61
CA ALA A 122 -13.05 -20.37 -39.86
C ALA A 122 -12.10 -19.85 -40.95
N TYR A 123 -11.19 -18.92 -40.61
CA TYR A 123 -10.18 -18.43 -41.54
C TYR A 123 -9.16 -19.51 -41.92
N VAL A 124 -8.65 -20.27 -40.95
CA VAL A 124 -7.67 -21.35 -41.20
C VAL A 124 -8.26 -22.47 -42.07
N LEU A 125 -9.46 -22.92 -41.75
CA LEU A 125 -10.18 -23.90 -42.56
C LEU A 125 -10.47 -23.35 -43.95
N GLY A 126 -10.87 -22.08 -44.04
CA GLY A 126 -11.08 -21.37 -45.28
C GLY A 126 -9.84 -21.37 -46.18
N LEU A 127 -8.67 -21.02 -45.65
CA LEU A 127 -7.41 -21.06 -46.40
C LEU A 127 -7.03 -22.48 -46.86
N ARG A 128 -7.30 -23.51 -46.03
CA ARG A 128 -7.07 -24.91 -46.41
C ARG A 128 -7.97 -25.33 -47.58
N PHE A 129 -9.26 -25.03 -47.49
CA PHE A 129 -10.22 -25.32 -48.56
C PHE A 129 -9.93 -24.49 -49.81
N LEU A 130 -9.55 -23.22 -49.69
CA LEU A 130 -9.20 -22.39 -50.83
C LEU A 130 -8.02 -22.98 -51.63
N ARG A 131 -7.00 -23.54 -50.95
CA ARG A 131 -5.89 -24.25 -51.60
C ARG A 131 -6.36 -25.53 -52.29
N GLU A 132 -7.19 -26.33 -51.62
CA GLU A 132 -7.79 -27.54 -52.19
C GLU A 132 -8.58 -27.22 -53.46
N PHE A 133 -9.40 -26.17 -53.42
CA PHE A 133 -10.26 -25.77 -54.53
C PHE A 133 -9.45 -25.19 -55.70
N LYS A 134 -8.40 -24.41 -55.46
CA LYS A 134 -7.51 -23.92 -56.53
C LYS A 134 -6.86 -25.08 -57.30
N VAL A 135 -6.38 -26.11 -56.60
CA VAL A 135 -5.83 -27.32 -57.24
C VAL A 135 -6.90 -28.07 -58.05
N LYS A 136 -8.13 -28.16 -57.54
CA LYS A 136 -9.25 -28.76 -58.28
C LYS A 136 -9.64 -27.94 -59.52
N GLN A 137 -9.57 -26.61 -59.46
CA GLN A 137 -9.87 -25.73 -60.60
C GLN A 137 -8.87 -25.95 -61.75
N GLU A 138 -7.57 -25.99 -61.43
CA GLU A 138 -6.51 -26.23 -62.41
C GLU A 138 -6.68 -27.57 -63.15
N ASN A 139 -7.26 -28.57 -62.48
CA ASN A 139 -7.51 -29.91 -63.06
C ASN A 139 -8.83 -30.03 -63.83
N SER A 140 -9.82 -29.16 -63.58
CA SER A 140 -11.19 -29.30 -64.11
C SER A 140 -11.54 -28.28 -65.19
N GLY A 141 -11.00 -27.07 -65.15
CA GLY A 141 -11.21 -26.02 -66.15
C GLY A 141 -12.67 -25.57 -66.33
N SER A 142 -13.54 -25.76 -65.34
CA SER A 142 -14.97 -25.44 -65.41
C SER A 142 -15.26 -23.98 -65.06
N ASP A 143 -15.95 -23.25 -65.95
CA ASP A 143 -16.39 -21.86 -65.70
C ASP A 143 -17.30 -21.75 -64.47
N LEU A 144 -18.20 -22.73 -64.26
CA LEU A 144 -19.08 -22.81 -63.09
C LEU A 144 -18.30 -22.95 -61.78
N PHE A 145 -17.17 -23.66 -61.81
CA PHE A 145 -16.31 -23.81 -60.62
C PHE A 145 -15.52 -22.52 -60.35
N SER A 146 -15.18 -21.75 -61.40
CA SER A 146 -14.57 -20.43 -61.24
C SER A 146 -15.50 -19.46 -60.52
N GLU A 147 -16.79 -19.45 -60.88
CA GLU A 147 -17.79 -18.61 -60.21
C GLU A 147 -17.94 -18.96 -58.72
N PHE A 148 -17.98 -20.26 -58.39
CA PHE A 148 -17.95 -20.71 -56.99
C PHE A 148 -16.67 -20.23 -56.28
N LEU A 149 -15.51 -20.40 -56.91
CA LEU A 149 -14.22 -20.07 -56.31
C LEU A 149 -14.06 -18.56 -56.08
N ASP A 150 -14.59 -17.72 -56.96
CA ASP A 150 -14.58 -16.27 -56.78
C ASP A 150 -15.41 -15.86 -55.55
N LYS A 151 -16.63 -16.43 -55.42
CA LYS A 151 -17.49 -16.20 -54.25
C LYS A 151 -16.85 -16.74 -52.95
N PHE A 152 -16.21 -17.91 -53.00
CA PHE A 152 -15.48 -18.47 -51.87
C PHE A 152 -14.26 -17.62 -51.50
N SER A 153 -13.50 -17.13 -52.48
CA SER A 153 -12.35 -16.25 -52.26
C SER A 153 -12.77 -14.92 -51.63
N ASN A 154 -13.93 -14.38 -52.05
CA ASN A 154 -14.52 -13.20 -51.45
C ASN A 154 -14.88 -13.43 -49.96
N LEU A 155 -15.50 -14.58 -49.63
CA LEU A 155 -15.77 -14.94 -48.23
C LEU A 155 -14.50 -14.92 -47.39
N ILE A 156 -13.41 -15.54 -47.86
CA ILE A 156 -12.15 -15.59 -47.11
C ILE A 156 -11.54 -14.20 -46.94
N SER A 157 -11.60 -13.35 -47.98
CA SER A 157 -11.14 -11.96 -47.90
C SER A 157 -11.94 -11.15 -46.88
N GLU A 158 -13.26 -11.33 -46.82
CA GLU A 158 -14.09 -10.66 -45.83
C GLU A 158 -13.82 -11.16 -44.40
N ILE A 159 -13.52 -12.45 -44.21
CA ILE A 159 -13.11 -13.01 -42.91
C ILE A 159 -11.75 -12.43 -42.47
N GLU A 160 -10.79 -12.29 -43.39
CA GLU A 160 -9.46 -11.71 -43.11
C GLU A 160 -9.54 -10.25 -42.61
N LYS A 161 -10.56 -9.49 -43.05
CA LYS A 161 -10.80 -8.11 -42.63
C LYS A 161 -11.35 -7.99 -41.21
N ILE A 162 -11.83 -9.07 -40.60
CA ILE A 162 -12.33 -9.05 -39.23
C ILE A 162 -11.14 -8.79 -38.29
N GLN A 163 -11.26 -7.80 -37.40
CA GLN A 163 -10.16 -7.35 -36.55
C GLN A 163 -9.57 -8.46 -35.69
N ILE A 164 -10.41 -9.36 -35.16
CA ILE A 164 -9.94 -10.48 -34.35
C ILE A 164 -9.02 -11.42 -35.15
N VAL A 165 -9.24 -11.55 -36.46
CA VAL A 165 -8.40 -12.34 -37.37
C VAL A 165 -7.17 -11.53 -37.78
N ASN A 166 -7.39 -10.31 -38.28
CA ASN A 166 -6.35 -9.45 -38.84
C ASN A 166 -5.24 -9.10 -37.84
N LYS A 167 -5.61 -8.74 -36.59
CA LYS A 167 -4.65 -8.36 -35.55
C LYS A 167 -3.88 -9.55 -35.00
N ASN A 168 -4.33 -10.77 -35.23
CA ASN A 168 -3.80 -11.99 -34.63
C ASN A 168 -3.23 -12.99 -35.66
N LEU A 169 -2.91 -12.54 -36.88
CA LEU A 169 -2.34 -13.39 -37.94
C LEU A 169 -1.10 -14.19 -37.48
N ASN A 170 -0.29 -13.65 -36.58
CA ASN A 170 0.88 -14.33 -36.02
C ASN A 170 0.51 -15.54 -35.16
N LEU A 171 -0.64 -15.50 -34.48
CA LEU A 171 -1.16 -16.60 -33.65
C LEU A 171 -1.81 -17.72 -34.48
N ILE A 172 -2.03 -17.48 -35.77
CA ILE A 172 -2.67 -18.42 -36.70
C ILE A 172 -1.68 -19.49 -37.21
N LEU A 173 -0.37 -19.19 -37.20
CA LEU A 173 0.70 -20.13 -37.56
C LEU A 173 0.75 -21.30 -36.56
N GLY A 174 0.19 -22.44 -36.95
CA GLY A 174 0.13 -23.64 -36.11
C GLY A 174 -1.21 -23.87 -35.40
N TYR A 175 -2.23 -23.04 -35.66
CA TYR A 175 -3.56 -23.17 -35.07
C TYR A 175 -4.20 -24.53 -35.37
N LYS A 176 -4.68 -25.20 -34.32
CA LYS A 176 -5.51 -26.40 -34.42
C LYS A 176 -6.97 -26.02 -34.25
N ILE A 177 -7.84 -26.57 -35.09
CA ILE A 177 -9.28 -26.28 -35.03
C ILE A 177 -9.82 -26.74 -33.68
N GLY A 178 -10.55 -25.87 -32.99
CA GLY A 178 -11.06 -26.11 -31.64
C GLY A 178 -10.08 -25.75 -30.53
N ASP A 179 -8.86 -25.31 -30.85
CA ASP A 179 -7.93 -24.80 -29.85
C ASP A 179 -8.40 -23.42 -29.36
N ARG A 180 -8.59 -23.32 -28.04
CA ARG A 180 -9.02 -22.08 -27.37
C ARG A 180 -7.87 -21.28 -26.78
N GLN A 181 -6.63 -21.80 -26.78
CA GLN A 181 -5.46 -21.09 -26.23
C GLN A 181 -5.24 -19.69 -26.82
N PRO A 182 -5.37 -19.46 -28.15
CA PRO A 182 -5.19 -18.11 -28.70
C PRO A 182 -6.23 -17.11 -28.20
N TYR A 183 -7.46 -17.58 -27.93
CA TYR A 183 -8.52 -16.71 -27.42
C TYR A 183 -8.23 -16.21 -26.00
N ARG A 184 -7.54 -17.00 -25.15
CA ARG A 184 -7.07 -16.56 -23.82
C ARG A 184 -5.99 -15.46 -23.90
N GLY A 185 -5.24 -15.43 -25.00
CA GLY A 185 -4.32 -14.34 -25.27
C GLY A 185 -5.02 -13.04 -25.66
N ILE A 186 -6.17 -13.15 -26.35
CA ILE A 186 -6.96 -12.03 -26.90
C ILE A 186 -7.92 -11.46 -25.85
N PHE A 187 -8.63 -12.33 -25.14
CA PHE A 187 -9.63 -11.98 -24.16
C PHE A 187 -9.11 -12.28 -22.76
N LYS A 188 -9.01 -11.23 -21.94
CA LYS A 188 -8.54 -11.25 -20.56
C LYS A 188 -9.58 -10.55 -19.70
N PRO A 189 -10.62 -11.27 -19.24
CA PRO A 189 -11.67 -10.66 -18.44
C PRO A 189 -11.12 -10.20 -17.08
N LEU A 190 -11.69 -9.12 -16.56
CA LEU A 190 -11.56 -8.76 -15.15
C LEU A 190 -12.52 -9.64 -14.34
N ILE A 191 -12.01 -10.34 -13.33
CA ILE A 191 -12.84 -11.17 -12.46
C ILE A 191 -13.35 -10.32 -11.29
N ARG A 192 -14.67 -10.37 -11.07
CA ARG A 192 -15.32 -9.77 -9.90
C ARG A 192 -16.14 -10.85 -9.17
N PRO A 193 -15.71 -11.32 -7.99
CA PRO A 193 -16.57 -12.03 -7.05
C PRO A 193 -17.95 -11.39 -6.95
N ASN A 194 -19.03 -12.17 -6.95
CA ASN A 194 -20.39 -11.61 -6.86
C ASN A 194 -20.60 -10.79 -5.56
N PHE A 195 -19.82 -11.08 -4.53
CA PHE A 195 -19.85 -10.42 -3.23
C PHE A 195 -18.91 -9.19 -3.09
N THR A 196 -18.09 -8.80 -4.09
CA THR A 196 -17.26 -7.58 -4.05
C THR A 196 -17.62 -6.61 -5.18
N TYR A 197 -17.44 -5.29 -4.99
CA TYR A 197 -17.51 -4.35 -6.12
C TYR A 197 -16.12 -4.06 -6.71
N THR A 198 -15.05 -4.20 -5.92
CA THR A 198 -13.65 -4.13 -6.37
C THR A 198 -13.34 -5.21 -7.41
N ARG A 199 -12.66 -4.82 -8.49
CA ARG A 199 -12.15 -5.73 -9.53
C ARG A 199 -10.69 -6.04 -9.27
N ILE A 200 -10.29 -7.29 -9.44
CA ILE A 200 -8.90 -7.73 -9.26
C ILE A 200 -8.46 -8.43 -10.53
N MET A 201 -7.28 -8.08 -11.04
CA MET A 201 -6.63 -8.85 -12.09
C MET A 201 -6.04 -10.11 -11.43
N SER A 202 -6.56 -11.28 -11.79
CA SER A 202 -6.22 -12.56 -11.15
C SER A 202 -4.87 -13.13 -11.57
N GLU A 203 -4.46 -12.86 -12.81
CA GLU A 203 -3.18 -13.32 -13.36
C GLU A 203 -2.36 -12.12 -13.85
N PRO A 204 -1.04 -12.11 -13.59
CA PRO A 204 -0.17 -11.06 -14.10
C PRO A 204 -0.06 -11.13 -15.63
N PRO A 205 0.38 -10.03 -16.30
CA PRO A 205 0.66 -10.07 -17.74
C PRO A 205 1.68 -11.16 -18.09
N LEU A 206 1.54 -11.82 -19.24
CA LEU A 206 2.46 -12.89 -19.68
C LEU A 206 3.93 -12.45 -19.80
N SER A 207 4.17 -11.16 -20.04
CA SER A 207 5.51 -10.58 -20.10
C SER A 207 6.09 -10.26 -18.72
N ALA A 208 5.30 -10.36 -17.65
CA ALA A 208 5.71 -10.03 -16.30
C ALA A 208 6.69 -11.08 -15.77
N VAL A 209 7.79 -10.59 -15.20
CA VAL A 209 8.83 -11.42 -14.57
C VAL A 209 8.73 -11.24 -13.06
N GLU A 210 8.56 -12.36 -12.35
CA GLU A 210 8.51 -12.37 -10.89
C GLU A 210 9.86 -11.96 -10.29
N ILE A 211 9.83 -11.09 -9.28
CA ILE A 211 11.02 -10.62 -8.57
C ILE A 211 11.07 -11.17 -7.14
N GLU A 212 9.96 -11.06 -6.43
CA GLU A 212 9.85 -11.44 -5.02
C GLU A 212 8.40 -11.82 -4.72
N SER A 213 8.20 -12.89 -3.94
CA SER A 213 6.91 -13.29 -3.40
C SER A 213 7.01 -13.47 -1.89
N TYR A 214 6.00 -12.99 -1.16
CA TYR A 214 5.90 -13.13 0.29
C TYR A 214 4.43 -13.20 0.72
N LYS A 215 4.20 -13.56 1.99
CA LYS A 215 2.87 -13.66 2.56
C LYS A 215 2.66 -12.61 3.64
N ILE A 216 1.44 -12.08 3.69
CA ILE A 216 0.99 -11.13 4.70
C ILE A 216 -0.26 -11.66 5.42
N GLY A 217 -0.43 -11.25 6.68
CA GLY A 217 -1.52 -11.71 7.55
C GLY A 217 -1.22 -13.02 8.29
N ASP A 218 -1.68 -13.11 9.54
CA ASP A 218 -1.43 -14.28 10.41
C ASP A 218 -2.39 -15.44 10.10
N GLU A 219 -3.71 -15.18 10.12
CA GLU A 219 -4.74 -16.20 9.91
C GLU A 219 -5.18 -16.32 8.44
N ASP A 220 -5.45 -15.18 7.80
CA ASP A 220 -5.87 -15.09 6.39
C ASP A 220 -4.66 -14.75 5.51
N GLN A 221 -3.74 -15.70 5.37
CA GLN A 221 -2.51 -15.47 4.60
C GLN A 221 -2.84 -15.08 3.16
N THR A 222 -2.43 -13.87 2.80
CA THR A 222 -2.52 -13.34 1.44
C THR A 222 -1.13 -13.36 0.82
N GLU A 223 -1.02 -13.87 -0.40
CA GLU A 223 0.24 -13.82 -1.14
C GLU A 223 0.36 -12.49 -1.89
N VAL A 224 1.53 -11.87 -1.77
CA VAL A 224 1.93 -10.66 -2.48
C VAL A 224 3.11 -11.02 -3.36
N THR A 225 2.99 -10.74 -4.65
CA THR A 225 4.06 -10.99 -5.61
C THR A 225 4.40 -9.71 -6.37
N ILE A 226 5.68 -9.37 -6.40
CA ILE A 226 6.20 -8.20 -7.12
C ILE A 226 6.71 -8.64 -8.48
N TYR A 227 6.17 -8.02 -9.54
CA TYR A 227 6.58 -8.29 -10.91
C TYR A 227 7.23 -7.08 -11.59
N HIS A 228 8.22 -7.34 -12.42
CA HIS A 228 8.74 -6.39 -13.41
C HIS A 228 8.10 -6.65 -14.77
N ILE A 229 7.53 -5.62 -15.39
CA ILE A 229 6.95 -5.71 -16.74
C ILE A 229 7.92 -5.02 -17.71
N PRO A 230 8.50 -5.73 -18.69
CA PRO A 230 9.39 -5.14 -19.68
C PRO A 230 8.75 -3.95 -20.39
N GLY A 231 9.44 -2.80 -20.40
CA GLY A 231 8.97 -1.55 -21.01
C GLY A 231 8.12 -0.66 -20.10
N VAL A 232 7.85 -1.08 -18.86
CA VAL A 232 7.16 -0.29 -17.83
C VAL A 232 8.16 0.04 -16.71
N SER A 233 8.23 1.30 -16.29
CA SER A 233 9.15 1.72 -15.22
C SER A 233 8.65 1.38 -13.81
N GLN A 234 7.35 1.23 -13.63
CA GLN A 234 6.73 0.86 -12.35
C GLN A 234 6.65 -0.66 -12.21
N TYR A 235 6.88 -1.16 -10.99
CA TYR A 235 6.62 -2.55 -10.64
C TYR A 235 5.11 -2.80 -10.48
N LEU A 236 4.71 -4.05 -10.69
CA LEU A 236 3.35 -4.53 -10.41
C LEU A 236 3.33 -5.19 -9.02
N TYR A 237 2.55 -4.61 -8.10
CA TYR A 237 2.21 -5.20 -6.81
C TYR A 237 0.98 -6.10 -7.00
N HIS A 238 1.18 -7.41 -7.08
CA HIS A 238 0.11 -8.36 -7.34
C HIS A 238 -0.37 -8.98 -6.04
N LEU A 239 -1.59 -8.63 -5.62
CA LEU A 239 -2.25 -9.19 -4.45
C LEU A 239 -3.08 -10.42 -4.85
N SER A 240 -2.84 -11.55 -4.19
CA SER A 240 -3.59 -12.80 -4.37
C SER A 240 -4.34 -13.14 -3.07
N PRO A 241 -5.49 -12.48 -2.81
CA PRO A 241 -6.20 -12.61 -1.54
C PRO A 241 -6.97 -13.94 -1.44
N PRO A 242 -7.24 -14.44 -0.22
CA PRO A 242 -7.91 -15.73 0.00
C PRO A 242 -9.30 -15.82 -0.64
N GLU A 243 -9.95 -14.68 -0.88
CA GLU A 243 -11.22 -14.52 -1.60
C GLU A 243 -11.16 -15.15 -2.99
N LEU A 244 -10.01 -15.09 -3.69
CA LEU A 244 -9.85 -15.70 -5.01
C LEU A 244 -9.78 -17.23 -4.97
N LEU A 245 -9.46 -17.80 -3.80
CA LEU A 245 -9.29 -19.24 -3.59
C LEU A 245 -10.55 -19.93 -3.04
N LEU A 246 -11.64 -19.19 -2.84
CA LEU A 246 -12.89 -19.76 -2.35
C LEU A 246 -13.52 -20.73 -3.36
N ASN A 247 -14.16 -21.78 -2.86
CA ASN A 247 -14.93 -22.73 -3.64
C ASN A 247 -16.36 -22.20 -3.90
N VAL A 248 -17.09 -22.85 -4.81
CA VAL A 248 -18.43 -22.40 -5.24
C VAL A 248 -19.43 -22.31 -4.06
N GLU A 249 -19.35 -23.23 -3.09
CA GLU A 249 -20.23 -23.23 -1.91
C GLU A 249 -19.95 -22.04 -0.99
N GLU A 250 -18.67 -21.76 -0.75
CA GLU A 250 -18.23 -20.59 0.02
C GLU A 250 -18.67 -19.27 -0.65
N TYR A 251 -18.58 -19.19 -1.98
CA TYR A 251 -19.05 -18.04 -2.76
C TYR A 251 -20.56 -17.81 -2.60
N ASP A 252 -21.37 -18.86 -2.70
CA ASP A 252 -22.83 -18.79 -2.55
C ASP A 252 -23.24 -18.32 -1.16
N ILE A 253 -22.60 -18.88 -0.11
CA ILE A 253 -22.84 -18.46 1.27
C ILE A 253 -22.52 -16.98 1.44
N LEU A 254 -21.34 -16.51 0.99
CA LEU A 254 -20.95 -15.11 1.14
C LEU A 254 -21.92 -14.16 0.45
N ASP A 255 -22.39 -14.50 -0.76
CA ASP A 255 -23.35 -13.66 -1.48
C ASP A 255 -24.69 -13.56 -0.74
N GLN A 256 -25.21 -14.68 -0.23
CA GLN A 256 -26.47 -14.69 0.53
C GLN A 256 -26.34 -13.94 1.86
N VAL A 257 -25.27 -14.19 2.64
CA VAL A 257 -25.05 -13.50 3.92
C VAL A 257 -24.88 -12.01 3.69
N ARG A 258 -24.11 -11.59 2.68
CA ARG A 258 -23.92 -10.17 2.35
C ARG A 258 -25.24 -9.49 2.02
N ASN A 259 -26.08 -10.10 1.20
CA ASN A 259 -27.39 -9.54 0.85
C ASN A 259 -28.29 -9.38 2.09
N ASN A 260 -28.25 -10.34 3.01
CA ASN A 260 -28.97 -10.25 4.29
C ASN A 260 -28.37 -9.19 5.25
N LEU A 261 -27.05 -8.99 5.23
CA LEU A 261 -26.36 -7.99 6.03
C LEU A 261 -26.65 -6.55 5.56
N ILE A 262 -26.92 -6.33 4.27
CA ILE A 262 -27.32 -5.01 3.74
C ILE A 262 -28.64 -4.53 4.37
N ASP A 263 -29.54 -5.47 4.70
CA ASP A 263 -30.81 -5.17 5.35
C ASP A 263 -30.67 -4.94 6.87
N TYR A 264 -29.52 -5.29 7.45
CA TYR A 264 -29.24 -5.10 8.87
C TYR A 264 -28.86 -3.63 9.15
N ARG A 265 -29.74 -2.89 9.82
CA ARG A 265 -29.45 -1.52 10.30
C ARG A 265 -28.81 -1.58 11.69
N PRO A 266 -27.53 -1.19 11.84
CA PRO A 266 -26.88 -1.11 13.15
C PRO A 266 -27.52 -0.02 14.01
N GLN A 267 -27.40 -0.13 15.33
CA GLN A 267 -27.87 0.91 16.26
C GLN A 267 -26.87 2.08 16.33
N GLU A 268 -27.33 3.32 16.58
CA GLU A 268 -26.48 4.53 16.56
C GLU A 268 -25.26 4.46 17.49
N ASN A 269 -25.37 3.75 18.61
CA ASN A 269 -24.31 3.55 19.60
C ASN A 269 -23.22 2.55 19.16
N GLU A 270 -23.43 1.79 18.08
CA GLU A 270 -22.44 0.88 17.51
C GLU A 270 -21.50 1.59 16.52
N PHE A 271 -21.83 2.83 16.12
CA PHE A 271 -21.05 3.63 15.16
C PHE A 271 -19.86 4.38 15.76
N THR A 272 -19.77 4.52 17.09
CA THR A 272 -18.76 5.37 17.71
C THR A 272 -17.41 4.69 17.91
N ASP A 273 -17.34 3.35 17.88
CA ASP A 273 -16.10 2.59 18.06
C ASP A 273 -15.91 1.57 16.91
N PRO A 274 -14.97 1.84 15.97
CA PRO A 274 -14.69 0.96 14.83
C PRO A 274 -14.29 -0.47 15.22
N LEU A 275 -13.57 -0.65 16.32
CA LEU A 275 -13.11 -1.97 16.77
C LEU A 275 -14.30 -2.79 17.27
N ARG A 276 -15.14 -2.17 18.11
CA ARG A 276 -16.37 -2.80 18.60
C ARG A 276 -17.33 -3.16 17.48
N MET A 277 -17.45 -2.29 16.46
CA MET A 277 -18.29 -2.58 15.29
C MET A 277 -17.81 -3.84 14.56
N ARG A 278 -16.50 -3.97 14.33
CA ARG A 278 -15.92 -5.16 13.68
C ARG A 278 -16.20 -6.43 14.48
N ASP A 279 -16.06 -6.40 15.80
CA ASP A 279 -16.35 -7.55 16.67
C ASP A 279 -17.83 -7.98 16.62
N VAL A 280 -18.75 -7.02 16.59
CA VAL A 280 -20.19 -7.28 16.50
C VAL A 280 -20.53 -7.90 15.15
N PHE A 281 -20.07 -7.28 14.05
CA PHE A 281 -20.30 -7.80 12.71
C PHE A 281 -19.63 -9.15 12.47
N PHE A 282 -18.48 -9.41 13.08
CA PHE A 282 -17.82 -10.71 13.02
C PHE A 282 -18.70 -11.80 13.63
N LYS A 283 -19.25 -11.57 14.82
CA LYS A 283 -20.16 -12.53 15.49
C LYS A 283 -21.44 -12.75 14.69
N ILE A 284 -22.09 -11.68 14.23
CA ILE A 284 -23.30 -11.76 13.40
C ILE A 284 -23.02 -12.54 12.11
N SER A 285 -21.89 -12.25 11.45
CA SER A 285 -21.50 -12.94 10.22
C SER A 285 -21.32 -14.43 10.47
N LYS A 286 -20.65 -14.83 11.56
CA LYS A 286 -20.49 -16.24 11.93
C LYS A 286 -21.83 -16.95 12.13
N ASP A 287 -22.77 -16.32 12.82
CA ASP A 287 -24.09 -16.90 13.08
C ASP A 287 -24.88 -17.08 11.76
N MET A 288 -24.89 -16.06 10.90
CA MET A 288 -25.55 -16.12 9.59
C MET A 288 -24.91 -17.15 8.65
N ILE A 289 -23.58 -17.20 8.59
CA ILE A 289 -22.85 -18.21 7.80
C ILE A 289 -23.24 -19.62 8.27
N SER A 290 -23.29 -19.84 9.58
CA SER A 290 -23.65 -21.14 10.17
C SER A 290 -25.09 -21.54 9.84
N GLU A 291 -26.03 -20.59 9.91
CA GLU A 291 -27.44 -20.81 9.56
C GLU A 291 -27.61 -21.17 8.08
N ILE A 292 -27.01 -20.39 7.17
CA ILE A 292 -27.12 -20.61 5.72
C ILE A 292 -26.43 -21.91 5.30
N SER A 293 -25.24 -22.20 5.86
CA SER A 293 -24.54 -23.46 5.62
C SER A 293 -25.40 -24.66 6.02
N THR A 294 -26.09 -24.58 7.17
CA THR A 294 -26.99 -25.65 7.63
C THR A 294 -28.21 -25.79 6.72
N LYS A 295 -28.82 -24.67 6.30
CA LYS A 295 -29.99 -24.64 5.42
C LYS A 295 -29.68 -25.23 4.04
N ASN A 296 -28.54 -24.88 3.47
CA ASN A 296 -28.11 -25.31 2.13
C ASN A 296 -27.38 -26.66 2.15
N LYS A 297 -27.18 -27.25 3.34
CA LYS A 297 -26.47 -28.53 3.57
C LYS A 297 -25.01 -28.52 3.11
N TYR A 298 -24.37 -27.36 3.19
CA TYR A 298 -22.93 -27.23 2.98
C TYR A 298 -22.17 -27.63 4.24
N SER A 299 -21.04 -28.32 4.07
CA SER A 299 -20.21 -28.82 5.18
C SER A 299 -19.01 -27.91 5.39
N LEU A 300 -19.16 -26.89 6.24
CA LEU A 300 -18.07 -25.99 6.62
C LEU A 300 -17.45 -26.39 7.97
N SER A 301 -16.13 -26.29 8.08
CA SER A 301 -15.44 -26.37 9.37
C SER A 301 -15.57 -25.05 10.14
N PHE A 302 -15.28 -25.07 11.44
CA PHE A 302 -15.23 -23.84 12.24
C PHE A 302 -14.20 -22.83 11.70
N LYS A 303 -13.08 -23.32 11.14
CA LYS A 303 -12.07 -22.45 10.51
C LYS A 303 -12.60 -21.79 9.24
N ASP A 304 -13.39 -22.50 8.44
CA ASP A 304 -13.98 -21.94 7.22
C ASP A 304 -15.00 -20.86 7.59
N ILE A 305 -15.82 -21.09 8.63
CA ILE A 305 -16.77 -20.08 9.14
C ILE A 305 -16.03 -18.82 9.60
N ASP A 306 -14.94 -18.97 10.36
CA ASP A 306 -14.12 -17.83 10.81
C ASP A 306 -13.52 -17.07 9.63
N LYS A 307 -12.92 -17.77 8.66
CA LYS A 307 -12.36 -17.19 7.44
C LYS A 307 -13.42 -16.40 6.65
N LEU A 308 -14.59 -17.00 6.40
CA LEU A 308 -15.68 -16.35 5.67
C LEU A 308 -16.21 -15.14 6.43
N ALA A 309 -16.31 -15.21 7.76
CA ALA A 309 -16.73 -14.08 8.58
C ALA A 309 -15.71 -12.93 8.54
N ARG A 310 -14.39 -13.21 8.57
CA ARG A 310 -13.33 -12.19 8.41
C ARG A 310 -13.43 -11.50 7.05
N ILE A 311 -13.62 -12.27 5.98
CA ILE A 311 -13.83 -11.76 4.62
C ILE A 311 -15.06 -10.84 4.57
N LEU A 312 -16.20 -11.25 5.15
CA LEU A 312 -17.41 -10.40 5.19
C LEU A 312 -17.19 -9.11 5.94
N VAL A 313 -16.59 -9.16 7.14
CA VAL A 313 -16.32 -7.97 7.95
C VAL A 313 -15.44 -6.99 7.17
N ARG A 314 -14.38 -7.48 6.53
CA ARG A 314 -13.46 -6.68 5.69
C ARG A 314 -14.19 -5.98 4.55
N LEU A 315 -15.13 -6.65 3.90
CA LEU A 315 -15.86 -6.13 2.74
C LEU A 315 -17.04 -5.24 3.11
N THR A 316 -17.64 -5.43 4.29
CA THR A 316 -18.83 -4.70 4.73
C THR A 316 -18.47 -3.51 5.61
N VAL A 317 -17.83 -3.76 6.74
CA VAL A 317 -17.41 -2.76 7.73
C VAL A 317 -16.05 -2.16 7.39
N GLY A 318 -15.12 -3.01 6.91
CA GLY A 318 -13.74 -2.65 6.60
C GLY A 318 -13.56 -1.88 5.30
N PHE A 319 -12.30 -1.82 4.84
CA PHE A 319 -11.89 -1.10 3.62
C PHE A 319 -11.58 -2.06 2.45
N GLY A 320 -12.20 -3.24 2.45
CA GLY A 320 -12.07 -4.24 1.40
C GLY A 320 -10.61 -4.64 1.14
N MET A 321 -10.22 -4.69 -0.13
CA MET A 321 -8.87 -5.08 -0.53
C MET A 321 -7.81 -4.06 -0.13
N THR A 322 -8.18 -2.77 -0.02
CA THR A 322 -7.26 -1.72 0.46
C THR A 322 -6.82 -1.97 1.89
N GLU A 323 -7.69 -2.58 2.72
CA GLU A 323 -7.33 -2.99 4.08
C GLU A 323 -6.20 -4.04 4.10
N ILE A 324 -6.23 -4.99 3.16
CA ILE A 324 -5.20 -6.02 3.03
C ILE A 324 -3.87 -5.38 2.63
N VAL A 325 -3.88 -4.47 1.65
CA VAL A 325 -2.69 -3.72 1.24
C VAL A 325 -2.13 -2.89 2.38
N LEU A 326 -2.98 -2.27 3.20
CA LEU A 326 -2.55 -1.49 4.37
C LEU A 326 -2.07 -2.37 5.55
N SER A 327 -2.40 -3.66 5.57
CA SER A 327 -1.85 -4.60 6.56
C SER A 327 -0.42 -5.04 6.23
N ASP A 328 0.06 -4.78 5.01
CA ASP A 328 1.41 -5.13 4.58
C ASP A 328 2.46 -4.21 5.21
N ASP A 329 3.37 -4.79 6.00
CA ASP A 329 4.47 -4.09 6.67
C ASP A 329 5.40 -3.34 5.71
N MET A 330 5.48 -3.78 4.45
CA MET A 330 6.34 -3.19 3.44
C MET A 330 5.70 -2.00 2.71
N VAL A 331 4.41 -1.73 2.91
CA VAL A 331 3.71 -0.60 2.29
C VAL A 331 3.86 0.68 3.14
N GLU A 332 4.29 1.77 2.50
CA GLU A 332 4.41 3.10 3.12
C GLU A 332 3.17 3.98 2.85
N ASP A 333 2.74 4.05 1.59
CA ASP A 333 1.63 4.92 1.15
C ASP A 333 0.72 4.14 0.17
N VAL A 334 -0.59 4.42 0.18
CA VAL A 334 -1.57 3.85 -0.77
C VAL A 334 -2.41 4.98 -1.36
N TYR A 335 -2.56 5.01 -2.68
CA TYR A 335 -3.25 6.07 -3.40
C TYR A 335 -4.40 5.54 -4.23
N ILE A 336 -5.54 6.21 -4.11
CA ILE A 336 -6.77 5.97 -4.86
C ILE A 336 -7.14 7.25 -5.57
N ASN A 337 -6.96 7.26 -6.88
CA ASN A 337 -7.12 8.46 -7.69
C ASN A 337 -8.49 8.51 -8.37
N SER A 338 -9.04 9.72 -8.50
CA SER A 338 -10.20 9.99 -9.36
C SER A 338 -9.78 10.03 -10.84
N PRO A 339 -10.65 9.65 -11.78
CA PRO A 339 -11.97 9.05 -11.56
C PRO A 339 -11.87 7.59 -11.12
N ILE A 340 -12.61 7.24 -10.07
CA ILE A 340 -12.63 5.89 -9.51
C ILE A 340 -13.06 4.89 -10.59
N SER A 341 -12.54 3.67 -10.53
CA SER A 341 -12.78 2.59 -11.50
C SER A 341 -12.02 2.71 -12.83
N LYS A 342 -11.26 3.78 -13.09
CA LYS A 342 -10.41 3.90 -14.29
C LYS A 342 -8.94 3.53 -14.06
N SER A 343 -8.41 3.79 -12.88
CA SER A 343 -7.03 3.46 -12.51
C SER A 343 -6.98 2.42 -11.39
N PRO A 344 -5.90 1.61 -11.31
CA PRO A 344 -5.69 0.77 -10.15
C PRO A 344 -5.37 1.61 -8.90
N VAL A 345 -5.40 0.95 -7.75
CA VAL A 345 -4.77 1.46 -6.54
C VAL A 345 -3.25 1.50 -6.75
N PHE A 346 -2.61 2.60 -6.40
CA PHE A 346 -1.15 2.72 -6.41
C PHE A 346 -0.61 2.51 -5.00
N VAL A 347 0.54 1.86 -4.91
CA VAL A 347 1.15 1.47 -3.64
C VAL A 347 2.60 1.91 -3.67
N LYS A 348 3.05 2.57 -2.60
CA LYS A 348 4.46 2.85 -2.42
C LYS A 348 5.07 1.79 -1.50
N HIS A 349 5.83 0.88 -2.09
CA HIS A 349 6.53 -0.19 -1.41
C HIS A 349 7.89 0.29 -0.90
N SER A 350 8.25 -0.04 0.34
CA SER A 350 9.49 0.40 1.01
C SER A 350 10.77 0.01 0.25
N LYS A 351 10.75 -1.15 -0.43
CA LYS A 351 11.87 -1.67 -1.24
C LYS A 351 11.80 -1.33 -2.74
N TYR A 352 10.60 -1.25 -3.31
CA TYR A 352 10.39 -1.17 -4.76
C TYR A 352 9.88 0.19 -5.24
N GLY A 353 9.63 1.13 -4.32
CA GLY A 353 9.11 2.46 -4.63
C GLY A 353 7.66 2.41 -5.11
N GLU A 354 7.34 3.24 -6.10
CA GLU A 354 5.98 3.35 -6.64
C GLU A 354 5.61 2.11 -7.48
N CYS A 355 4.56 1.41 -7.07
CA CYS A 355 4.01 0.24 -7.73
C CYS A 355 2.55 0.48 -8.14
N ALA A 356 2.15 -0.04 -9.30
CA ALA A 356 0.74 -0.19 -9.63
C ALA A 356 0.25 -1.52 -9.04
N SER A 357 -0.92 -1.55 -8.43
CA SER A 357 -1.50 -2.82 -7.96
C SER A 357 -2.39 -3.48 -9.02
N ASN A 358 -2.76 -4.75 -8.78
CA ASN A 358 -3.78 -5.45 -9.54
C ASN A 358 -5.23 -5.13 -9.10
N ILE A 359 -5.42 -4.13 -8.22
CA ILE A 359 -6.70 -3.81 -7.59
C ILE A 359 -7.30 -2.58 -8.24
N ILE A 360 -8.54 -2.67 -8.74
CA ILE A 360 -9.29 -1.54 -9.30
C ILE A 360 -10.53 -1.29 -8.42
N PRO A 361 -10.58 -0.17 -7.67
CA PRO A 361 -11.67 0.11 -6.75
C PRO A 361 -12.95 0.51 -7.48
N ASN A 362 -14.10 0.35 -6.81
CA ASN A 362 -15.40 0.79 -7.31
C ASN A 362 -15.86 2.10 -6.66
N ALA A 363 -16.55 2.95 -7.42
CA ALA A 363 -17.05 4.23 -6.92
C ALA A 363 -17.95 4.08 -5.69
N LYS A 364 -18.88 3.10 -5.68
CA LYS A 364 -19.79 2.88 -4.55
C LYS A 364 -19.07 2.47 -3.26
N GLU A 365 -18.00 1.68 -3.37
CA GLU A 365 -17.18 1.31 -2.21
C GLU A 365 -16.44 2.54 -1.67
N VAL A 366 -15.82 3.32 -2.55
CA VAL A 366 -15.12 4.54 -2.18
C VAL A 366 -16.07 5.55 -1.53
N ASP A 367 -17.30 5.70 -2.04
CA ASP A 367 -18.32 6.57 -1.44
C ASP A 367 -18.81 6.08 -0.06
N ALA A 368 -18.86 4.76 0.14
CA ALA A 368 -19.12 4.20 1.46
C ALA A 368 -17.95 4.47 2.42
N TRP A 369 -16.71 4.39 1.93
CA TRP A 369 -15.51 4.69 2.72
C TRP A 369 -15.47 6.17 3.12
N THR A 370 -15.74 7.10 2.21
CA THR A 370 -15.77 8.55 2.52
C THR A 370 -16.83 8.86 3.57
N SER A 371 -18.01 8.24 3.48
CA SER A 371 -19.07 8.38 4.47
C SER A 371 -18.64 7.84 5.84
N ARG A 372 -17.93 6.71 5.89
CA ARG A 372 -17.35 6.16 7.12
C ARG A 372 -16.28 7.08 7.71
N PHE A 373 -15.33 7.56 6.92
CA PHE A 373 -14.31 8.49 7.39
C PHE A 373 -14.91 9.78 7.94
N ARG A 374 -15.97 10.30 7.31
CA ARG A 374 -16.73 11.44 7.81
C ARG A 374 -17.34 11.17 9.18
N LEU A 375 -17.97 10.01 9.37
CA LEU A 375 -18.57 9.61 10.65
C LEU A 375 -17.51 9.39 11.74
N MET A 376 -16.44 8.65 11.43
CA MET A 376 -15.35 8.35 12.37
C MET A 376 -14.61 9.60 12.83
N SER A 377 -14.37 10.54 11.90
CA SER A 377 -13.67 11.79 12.21
C SER A 377 -14.54 12.82 12.92
N GLY A 378 -15.87 12.74 12.77
CA GLY A 378 -16.79 13.79 13.20
C GLY A 378 -16.68 15.09 12.40
N ARG A 379 -15.95 15.08 11.27
CA ARG A 379 -15.64 16.26 10.44
C ARG A 379 -16.55 16.30 9.22
N ALA A 380 -16.72 17.48 8.62
CA ALA A 380 -17.48 17.64 7.39
C ALA A 380 -16.66 17.16 6.17
N LEU A 381 -17.36 16.61 5.18
CA LEU A 381 -16.83 16.32 3.85
C LEU A 381 -17.97 16.55 2.86
N ASP A 382 -18.07 17.78 2.36
CA ASP A 382 -19.09 18.25 1.40
C ASP A 382 -18.46 19.20 0.35
N GLU A 383 -19.24 19.81 -0.53
CA GLU A 383 -18.70 20.74 -1.54
C GLU A 383 -18.14 22.04 -0.93
N GLY A 384 -18.61 22.44 0.26
CA GLY A 384 -18.08 23.58 1.01
C GLY A 384 -16.79 23.26 1.78
N HIS A 385 -16.62 21.99 2.16
CA HIS A 385 -15.45 21.44 2.83
C HIS A 385 -14.92 20.22 2.05
N PRO A 386 -14.27 20.43 0.89
CA PRO A 386 -13.93 19.36 -0.05
C PRO A 386 -12.69 18.55 0.36
N VAL A 387 -12.16 18.76 1.55
CA VAL A 387 -10.98 18.07 2.09
C VAL A 387 -11.33 17.49 3.45
N LEU A 388 -11.01 16.22 3.66
CA LEU A 388 -11.05 15.57 4.96
C LEU A 388 -9.68 14.99 5.27
N ASP A 389 -9.14 15.32 6.44
CA ASP A 389 -7.91 14.74 6.95
C ASP A 389 -8.24 14.04 8.27
N THR A 390 -8.00 12.74 8.33
CA THR A 390 -8.36 11.92 9.49
C THR A 390 -7.37 10.80 9.70
N GLU A 391 -7.57 10.05 10.77
CA GLU A 391 -6.80 8.86 11.08
C GLU A 391 -7.71 7.63 10.98
N LEU A 392 -7.12 6.54 10.53
CA LEU A 392 -7.68 5.21 10.53
C LEU A 392 -6.84 4.35 11.47
N ILE A 393 -7.44 3.91 12.57
CA ILE A 393 -6.83 3.01 13.53
C ILE A 393 -7.65 1.73 13.50
N THR A 394 -6.96 0.62 13.24
CA THR A 394 -7.52 -0.73 13.25
C THR A 394 -6.67 -1.62 14.15
N ASP A 395 -7.08 -2.87 14.31
CA ASP A 395 -6.30 -3.92 14.96
C ASP A 395 -5.07 -4.36 14.14
N LEU A 396 -5.03 -4.02 12.84
CA LEU A 396 -4.00 -4.48 11.89
C LEU A 396 -2.99 -3.39 11.51
N PHE A 397 -3.43 -2.13 11.48
CA PHE A 397 -2.59 -1.00 11.09
C PHE A 397 -3.15 0.34 11.58
N ARG A 398 -2.26 1.34 11.60
CA ARG A 398 -2.59 2.76 11.72
C ARG A 398 -2.22 3.50 10.45
N SER A 399 -3.09 4.39 9.98
CA SER A 399 -2.84 5.21 8.79
C SER A 399 -3.49 6.58 8.89
N ARG A 400 -2.79 7.63 8.46
CA ARG A 400 -3.41 8.91 8.14
C ARG A 400 -4.12 8.79 6.80
N VAL A 401 -5.35 9.31 6.72
CA VAL A 401 -6.19 9.31 5.54
C VAL A 401 -6.48 10.75 5.14
N ALA A 402 -6.03 11.14 3.95
CA ALA A 402 -6.38 12.40 3.32
C ALA A 402 -7.34 12.13 2.17
N ILE A 403 -8.49 12.81 2.18
CA ILE A 403 -9.54 12.69 1.17
C ILE A 403 -9.75 14.05 0.53
N ALA A 404 -9.81 14.08 -0.79
CA ALA A 404 -10.25 15.25 -1.54
C ALA A 404 -11.44 14.89 -2.43
N GLN A 405 -12.38 15.81 -2.58
CA GLN A 405 -13.54 15.64 -3.45
C GLN A 405 -13.85 16.93 -4.22
N ARG A 406 -14.96 16.92 -4.98
CA ARG A 406 -15.41 18.12 -5.71
C ARG A 406 -15.73 19.27 -4.73
N PRO A 407 -15.45 20.53 -5.11
CA PRO A 407 -14.89 20.97 -6.39
C PRO A 407 -13.35 20.90 -6.49
N LEU A 408 -12.63 20.59 -5.40
CA LEU A 408 -11.16 20.57 -5.39
C LEU A 408 -10.57 19.47 -6.30
N SER A 409 -11.18 18.29 -6.29
CA SER A 409 -10.86 17.18 -7.17
C SER A 409 -11.94 17.05 -8.27
N PRO A 410 -11.70 17.56 -9.49
CA PRO A 410 -12.76 17.73 -10.50
C PRO A 410 -13.42 16.40 -10.92
N GLU A 411 -12.62 15.34 -11.00
CA GLU A 411 -13.05 14.01 -11.45
C GLU A 411 -13.73 13.17 -10.36
N GLY A 412 -13.90 13.72 -9.14
CA GLY A 412 -14.56 13.05 -8.02
C GLY A 412 -13.61 12.81 -6.84
N VAL A 413 -13.95 11.85 -5.99
CA VAL A 413 -13.20 11.52 -4.77
C VAL A 413 -11.82 10.97 -5.11
N SER A 414 -10.80 11.43 -4.38
CA SER A 414 -9.47 10.82 -4.28
C SER A 414 -9.09 10.61 -2.82
N ILE A 415 -8.36 9.53 -2.54
CA ILE A 415 -7.94 9.16 -1.18
C ILE A 415 -6.45 8.82 -1.19
N ALA A 416 -5.71 9.35 -0.23
CA ALA A 416 -4.34 9.00 0.06
C ALA A 416 -4.24 8.48 1.49
N PHE A 417 -3.70 7.27 1.64
CA PHE A 417 -3.36 6.66 2.91
C PHE A 417 -1.85 6.75 3.10
N ARG A 418 -1.43 7.18 4.29
CA ARG A 418 -0.04 7.13 4.74
C ARG A 418 0.02 6.19 5.93
N ARG A 419 0.68 5.06 5.77
CA ARG A 419 0.76 4.04 6.81
C ARG A 419 1.80 4.45 7.86
N HIS A 420 1.44 4.28 9.12
CA HIS A 420 2.35 4.48 10.24
C HIS A 420 2.75 3.11 10.78
N ARG A 421 4.02 2.97 11.13
CA ARG A 421 4.53 1.73 11.73
C ARG A 421 3.92 1.58 13.13
N GLU A 422 3.30 0.43 13.40
CA GLU A 422 2.68 0.17 14.71
C GLU A 422 3.72 -0.02 15.82
N LYS A 423 4.81 -0.71 15.49
CA LYS A 423 5.94 -0.91 16.39
C LYS A 423 6.84 0.33 16.35
N PRO A 424 7.18 0.95 17.49
CA PRO A 424 8.14 2.04 17.52
C PRO A 424 9.45 1.65 16.82
N TRP A 425 10.04 2.60 16.10
CA TRP A 425 11.40 2.41 15.57
C TRP A 425 12.39 2.29 16.73
N THR A 426 13.50 1.59 16.52
CA THR A 426 14.52 1.36 17.55
C THR A 426 15.91 1.73 17.02
N ILE A 427 16.81 2.09 17.92
CA ILE A 427 18.19 2.38 17.55
C ILE A 427 18.93 1.14 17.02
N PRO A 428 18.76 -0.08 17.57
CA PRO A 428 19.34 -1.29 16.98
C PRO A 428 18.92 -1.54 15.53
N LEU A 429 17.67 -1.25 15.14
CA LEU A 429 17.24 -1.30 13.74
C LEU A 429 18.03 -0.33 12.85
N PHE A 430 18.32 0.88 13.36
CA PHE A 430 19.11 1.88 12.66
C PHE A 430 20.61 1.56 12.60
N ILE A 431 21.14 0.85 13.58
CA ILE A 431 22.50 0.31 13.50
C ILE A 431 22.53 -0.79 12.44
N ASN A 432 21.55 -1.70 12.45
CA ASN A 432 21.47 -2.83 11.53
C ASN A 432 21.38 -2.39 10.05
N ASN A 433 20.64 -1.30 9.77
CA ASN A 433 20.52 -0.74 8.42
C ASN A 433 21.58 0.33 8.07
N GLN A 434 22.57 0.51 8.96
CA GLN A 434 23.67 1.48 8.84
C GLN A 434 23.19 2.95 8.74
N MET A 435 22.01 3.28 9.27
CA MET A 435 21.53 4.66 9.34
C MET A 435 22.27 5.49 10.39
N ILE A 436 22.73 4.86 11.48
CA ILE A 436 23.49 5.47 12.57
C ILE A 436 24.64 4.55 13.01
N SER A 437 25.79 5.12 13.38
CA SER A 437 26.90 4.34 13.94
C SER A 437 26.64 3.99 15.42
N PRO A 438 27.17 2.85 15.93
CA PRO A 438 27.04 2.49 17.34
C PRO A 438 27.52 3.58 18.30
N PHE A 439 28.64 4.24 17.97
CA PHE A 439 29.15 5.37 18.76
C PHE A 439 28.13 6.52 18.84
N THR A 440 27.55 6.91 17.70
CA THR A 440 26.55 8.00 17.67
C THR A 440 25.26 7.59 18.38
N ALA A 441 24.85 6.33 18.27
CA ALA A 441 23.74 5.79 19.03
C ALA A 441 23.97 5.91 20.55
N GLY A 442 25.16 5.54 21.03
CA GLY A 442 25.56 5.72 22.42
C GLY A 442 25.61 7.19 22.86
N LEU A 443 26.07 8.08 21.97
CA LEU A 443 26.10 9.52 22.20
C LEU A 443 24.69 10.09 22.36
N LEU A 444 23.77 9.75 21.45
CA LEU A 444 22.39 10.21 21.55
C LEU A 444 21.69 9.64 22.78
N TRP A 445 21.94 8.37 23.13
CA TRP A 445 21.44 7.79 24.37
C TRP A 445 21.93 8.58 25.59
N PHE A 446 23.23 8.88 25.67
CA PHE A 446 23.80 9.69 26.75
C PHE A 446 23.14 11.08 26.85
N CYS A 447 22.88 11.72 25.70
CA CYS A 447 22.23 13.04 25.66
C CYS A 447 20.73 13.00 26.03
N VAL A 448 20.01 11.95 25.64
CA VAL A 448 18.58 11.77 25.99
C VAL A 448 18.42 11.61 27.50
N GLU A 449 19.22 10.76 28.14
CA GLU A 449 19.21 10.61 29.60
C GLU A 449 19.72 11.85 30.35
N GLY A 450 20.63 12.61 29.72
CA GLY A 450 21.09 13.90 30.21
C GLY A 450 20.05 15.02 30.14
N ALA A 451 18.78 14.71 29.84
CA ALA A 451 17.66 15.63 29.75
C ALA A 451 17.90 16.81 28.78
N ARG A 452 18.54 16.53 27.64
CA ARG A 452 18.87 17.56 26.64
C ARG A 452 17.75 17.83 25.65
N THR A 453 17.78 19.01 25.06
CA THR A 453 16.84 19.35 23.98
C THR A 453 17.41 18.95 22.62
N ILE A 454 16.68 18.08 21.92
CA ILE A 454 17.11 17.51 20.64
C ILE A 454 16.08 17.83 19.55
N LEU A 455 16.49 18.59 18.53
CA LEU A 455 15.70 18.79 17.32
C LEU A 455 16.18 17.84 16.23
N ILE A 456 15.24 17.12 15.62
CA ILE A 456 15.54 16.20 14.53
C ILE A 456 15.14 16.89 13.22
N SER A 457 16.13 17.19 12.39
CA SER A 457 15.96 17.90 11.13
C SER A 457 16.07 16.96 9.93
N GLY A 458 15.62 17.40 8.77
CA GLY A 458 15.63 16.61 7.55
C GLY A 458 14.53 16.91 6.54
N THR A 459 14.73 16.41 5.33
CA THR A 459 13.75 16.53 4.23
C THR A 459 12.51 15.65 4.46
N ARG A 460 11.48 15.81 3.61
CA ARG A 460 10.27 14.97 3.69
C ARG A 460 10.62 13.50 3.37
N GLY A 461 10.16 12.60 4.23
CA GLY A 461 10.44 11.15 4.09
C GLY A 461 11.87 10.74 4.47
N ALA A 462 12.66 11.63 5.07
CA ALA A 462 14.01 11.31 5.55
C ALA A 462 14.05 10.36 6.76
N GLY A 463 12.94 10.21 7.48
CA GLY A 463 12.85 9.39 8.70
C GLY A 463 12.97 10.19 10.01
N LYS A 464 12.57 11.47 10.01
CA LYS A 464 12.60 12.32 11.22
C LYS A 464 11.75 11.76 12.37
N THR A 465 10.46 11.52 12.12
CA THR A 465 9.55 10.93 13.12
C THR A 465 10.02 9.55 13.55
N SER A 466 10.56 8.75 12.61
CA SER A 466 11.18 7.45 12.93
C SER A 466 12.35 7.60 13.91
N MET A 467 13.28 8.53 13.66
CA MET A 467 14.37 8.83 14.60
C MET A 467 13.85 9.33 15.95
N LEU A 468 12.81 10.18 15.96
CA LEU A 468 12.19 10.67 17.18
C LEU A 468 11.66 9.50 18.03
N THR A 469 10.88 8.61 17.42
CA THR A 469 10.34 7.43 18.14
C THR A 469 11.44 6.49 18.64
N ALA A 470 12.56 6.35 17.93
CA ALA A 470 13.68 5.55 18.40
C ALA A 470 14.41 6.18 19.60
N LEU A 471 14.55 7.51 19.62
CA LEU A 471 15.12 8.21 20.77
C LEU A 471 14.18 8.23 21.97
N MET A 472 12.85 8.23 21.75
CA MET A 472 11.88 8.10 22.82
C MET A 472 12.02 6.79 23.61
N LEU A 473 12.45 5.69 22.98
CA LEU A 473 12.73 4.43 23.68
C LEU A 473 13.96 4.49 24.60
N LEU A 474 14.78 5.55 24.50
CA LEU A 474 15.92 5.77 25.38
C LEU A 474 15.56 6.65 26.58
N LEU A 475 14.32 7.14 26.67
CA LEU A 475 13.82 7.85 27.84
C LEU A 475 13.69 6.88 29.01
N MET A 476 14.05 7.35 30.21
CA MET A 476 13.83 6.56 31.41
C MET A 476 12.33 6.42 31.67
N LYS A 477 11.82 5.20 31.83
CA LYS A 477 10.39 4.89 32.02
C LYS A 477 9.73 5.59 33.21
N ARG A 478 10.54 6.05 34.20
CA ARG A 478 10.06 6.82 35.36
C ARG A 478 9.61 8.24 35.01
N TYR A 479 10.02 8.77 33.86
CA TYR A 479 9.64 10.10 33.42
C TYR A 479 8.35 10.02 32.60
N ARG A 480 7.40 10.88 32.96
CA ARG A 480 6.18 11.08 32.20
C ARG A 480 6.48 11.76 30.87
N VAL A 481 5.80 11.35 29.81
CA VAL A 481 5.99 11.86 28.45
C VAL A 481 4.69 12.45 27.93
N ILE A 482 4.73 13.71 27.47
CA ILE A 482 3.62 14.36 26.79
C ILE A 482 3.97 14.51 25.31
N THR A 483 3.16 13.95 24.42
CA THR A 483 3.27 14.16 22.98
C THR A 483 2.27 15.23 22.53
N VAL A 484 2.70 16.11 21.63
CA VAL A 484 1.84 17.13 21.00
C VAL A 484 1.99 17.01 19.49
N GLU A 485 0.90 16.65 18.80
CA GLU A 485 0.92 16.38 17.36
C GLU A 485 -0.33 16.94 16.67
N ASP A 486 -0.16 17.44 15.44
CA ASP A 486 -1.29 17.81 14.55
C ASP A 486 -1.90 16.57 13.88
N THR A 487 -1.07 15.58 13.58
CA THR A 487 -1.43 14.23 13.12
C THR A 487 -0.80 13.23 14.07
N LEU A 488 -1.56 12.30 14.67
CA LEU A 488 -1.02 11.36 15.66
C LEU A 488 -0.16 10.26 14.99
N GLU A 489 1.09 10.57 14.65
CA GLU A 489 2.04 9.64 14.03
C GLU A 489 2.75 8.77 15.08
N ILE A 490 2.92 9.25 16.30
CA ILE A 490 3.62 8.53 17.37
C ILE A 490 2.74 7.36 17.87
N PRO A 491 3.28 6.13 17.96
CA PRO A 491 2.55 4.96 18.45
C PRO A 491 2.47 4.94 19.99
N THR A 492 1.76 5.91 20.58
CA THR A 492 1.66 6.08 22.05
C THR A 492 1.17 4.82 22.76
N ASP A 493 0.21 4.10 22.19
CA ASP A 493 -0.31 2.86 22.79
C ASP A 493 0.76 1.76 22.88
N ALA A 494 1.66 1.70 21.90
CA ALA A 494 2.79 0.77 21.94
C ALA A 494 3.76 1.14 23.06
N PHE A 495 4.08 2.44 23.24
CA PHE A 495 4.89 2.90 24.37
C PHE A 495 4.23 2.61 25.72
N THR A 496 2.92 2.83 25.86
CA THR A 496 2.18 2.49 27.08
C THR A 496 2.28 0.99 27.41
N ARG A 497 2.17 0.11 26.41
CA ARG A 497 2.37 -1.35 26.60
C ARG A 497 3.79 -1.71 27.04
N LEU A 498 4.80 -0.90 26.70
CA LEU A 498 6.19 -1.05 27.15
C LEU A 498 6.45 -0.47 28.55
N GLY A 499 5.43 0.11 29.20
CA GLY A 499 5.50 0.62 30.56
C GLY A 499 5.86 2.11 30.68
N TYR A 500 5.73 2.90 29.59
CA TYR A 500 5.90 4.35 29.64
C TYR A 500 4.61 5.05 30.08
N ASP A 501 4.72 6.10 30.89
CA ASP A 501 3.60 7.01 31.22
C ASP A 501 3.43 8.05 30.10
N MET A 502 2.52 7.75 29.17
CA MET A 502 2.27 8.54 27.96
C MET A 502 0.97 9.34 28.07
N LEU A 503 1.04 10.65 27.79
CA LEU A 503 -0.13 11.48 27.50
C LEU A 503 -0.03 12.01 26.07
N SER A 504 -1.02 11.66 25.24
CA SER A 504 -1.12 12.15 23.87
C SER A 504 -2.05 13.36 23.78
N LEU A 505 -1.58 14.46 23.19
CA LEU A 505 -2.37 15.65 22.91
C LEU A 505 -2.43 15.90 21.40
N LYS A 506 -3.66 15.96 20.88
CA LYS A 506 -3.93 16.35 19.49
C LYS A 506 -4.21 17.85 19.41
N VAL A 507 -3.53 18.53 18.50
CA VAL A 507 -3.73 19.95 18.21
C VAL A 507 -4.22 20.14 16.78
N GLN A 508 -4.76 21.32 16.51
CA GLN A 508 -5.24 21.71 15.20
C GLN A 508 -4.12 21.64 14.15
N SER A 509 -4.43 21.06 12.98
CA SER A 509 -3.52 21.16 11.83
C SER A 509 -3.42 22.59 11.32
N ALA A 510 -2.18 23.04 11.11
CA ALA A 510 -1.88 24.33 10.49
C ALA A 510 -2.41 24.47 9.05
N ILE A 511 -2.76 23.35 8.40
CA ILE A 511 -3.19 23.32 6.99
C ILE A 511 -4.72 23.35 6.86
N THR A 512 -5.46 22.53 7.63
CA THR A 512 -6.92 22.40 7.49
C THR A 512 -7.70 23.38 8.36
N GLY A 513 -7.10 23.92 9.43
CA GLY A 513 -7.66 25.06 10.18
C GLY A 513 -9.05 24.82 10.79
N GLU A 514 -9.35 23.58 11.19
CA GLU A 514 -10.68 23.21 11.69
C GLU A 514 -10.98 23.82 13.07
N LYS A 515 -12.11 24.52 13.19
CA LYS A 515 -12.45 25.33 14.37
C LYS A 515 -12.69 24.55 15.67
N SER A 516 -12.82 23.23 15.62
CA SER A 516 -13.09 22.39 16.79
C SER A 516 -11.84 21.98 17.57
N GLU A 517 -10.65 22.11 16.98
CA GLU A 517 -9.38 21.72 17.62
C GLU A 517 -8.67 22.95 18.20
N MET A 518 -7.96 22.76 19.32
CA MET A 518 -7.15 23.82 19.93
C MET A 518 -5.89 24.09 19.10
N SER A 519 -5.43 25.35 19.05
CA SER A 519 -4.22 25.69 18.31
C SER A 519 -2.98 25.03 18.92
N ALA A 520 -1.95 24.81 18.10
CA ALA A 520 -0.73 24.14 18.53
C ALA A 520 0.00 24.90 19.64
N ASP A 521 -0.01 26.24 19.63
CA ASP A 521 0.58 27.07 20.68
C ASP A 521 -0.18 26.98 22.01
N GLU A 522 -1.51 26.92 22.00
CA GLU A 522 -2.31 26.68 23.22
C GLU A 522 -2.08 25.26 23.77
N GLY A 523 -1.95 24.27 22.88
CA GLY A 523 -1.58 22.90 23.25
C GLY A 523 -0.25 22.85 24.02
N ILE A 524 0.79 23.49 23.49
CA ILE A 524 2.10 23.60 24.16
C ILE A 524 2.00 24.36 25.49
N ARG A 525 1.25 25.46 25.57
CA ARG A 525 1.07 26.18 26.84
C ARG A 525 0.31 25.36 27.88
N THR A 526 -0.59 24.48 27.42
CA THR A 526 -1.35 23.58 28.30
C THR A 526 -0.45 22.54 28.93
N THR A 527 0.58 22.02 28.22
CA THR A 527 1.52 21.04 28.79
C THR A 527 2.23 21.55 30.04
N LEU A 528 2.51 22.86 30.10
CA LEU A 528 3.12 23.51 31.27
C LEU A 528 2.26 23.41 32.55
N ARG A 529 0.97 23.14 32.41
CA ARG A 529 0.03 22.98 33.54
C ARG A 529 -0.23 21.53 33.89
N LEU A 530 0.28 20.60 33.10
CA LEU A 530 0.07 19.16 33.28
C LEU A 530 1.16 18.52 34.13
N GLY A 531 2.13 19.30 34.63
CA GLY A 531 3.21 18.86 35.50
C GLY A 531 4.46 18.43 34.75
N ASP A 532 5.48 18.06 35.53
CA ASP A 532 6.81 17.71 35.03
C ASP A 532 6.75 16.53 34.07
N SER A 533 7.25 16.74 32.86
CA SER A 533 7.22 15.74 31.80
C SER A 533 8.31 16.00 30.76
N SER A 534 8.71 14.95 30.05
CA SER A 534 9.42 15.07 28.78
C SER A 534 8.42 15.51 27.72
N LEU A 535 8.75 16.56 26.97
CA LEU A 535 7.87 17.11 25.94
C LEU A 535 8.33 16.67 24.56
N ILE A 536 7.44 15.99 23.84
CA ILE A 536 7.68 15.50 22.49
C ILE A 536 6.76 16.24 21.52
N VAL A 537 7.32 16.98 20.59
CA VAL A 537 6.56 17.72 19.58
C VAL A 537 6.70 17.03 18.23
N GLY A 538 5.58 16.55 17.67
CA GLY A 538 5.56 15.77 16.43
C GLY A 538 6.31 16.46 15.29
N GLU A 539 5.93 17.70 14.98
CA GLU A 539 6.68 18.57 14.08
C GLU A 539 6.49 20.05 14.43
N VAL A 540 7.59 20.81 14.44
CA VAL A 540 7.60 22.27 14.65
C VAL A 540 7.54 22.95 13.28
N ARG A 541 6.39 23.51 12.94
CA ARG A 541 6.05 24.13 11.66
C ARG A 541 5.53 25.57 11.75
N SER A 542 4.89 25.97 12.85
CA SER A 542 4.16 27.25 12.93
C SER A 542 4.22 27.93 14.32
N THR A 543 3.08 28.42 14.83
CA THR A 543 2.95 29.20 16.07
C THR A 543 3.45 28.47 17.32
N GLU A 544 3.43 27.14 17.32
CA GLU A 544 3.92 26.29 18.40
C GLU A 544 5.41 26.51 18.69
N ALA A 545 6.20 26.96 17.71
CA ALA A 545 7.62 27.22 17.93
C ALA A 545 7.85 28.27 19.02
N LYS A 546 7.12 29.39 18.98
CA LYS A 546 7.25 30.44 20.01
C LYS A 546 6.86 29.93 21.38
N ALA A 547 5.74 29.20 21.46
CA ALA A 547 5.28 28.62 22.72
C ALA A 547 6.28 27.59 23.27
N LEU A 548 6.87 26.75 22.41
CA LEU A 548 7.88 25.75 22.77
C LEU A 548 9.13 26.41 23.34
N TYR A 549 9.70 27.39 22.66
CA TYR A 549 10.91 28.07 23.14
C TYR A 549 10.65 28.99 24.35
N GLU A 550 9.43 29.51 24.52
CA GLU A 550 9.00 30.14 25.77
C GLU A 550 8.99 29.13 26.91
N ALA A 551 8.34 27.98 26.72
CA ALA A 551 8.26 26.87 27.69
C ALA A 551 9.65 26.39 28.14
N MET A 552 10.56 26.20 27.18
CA MET A 552 11.93 25.78 27.46
C MET A 552 12.71 26.82 28.28
N ARG A 553 12.54 28.11 28.00
CA ARG A 553 13.27 29.17 28.72
C ARG A 553 12.81 29.40 30.15
N VAL A 554 11.51 29.26 30.42
CA VAL A 554 10.98 29.42 31.78
C VAL A 554 11.32 28.23 32.67
N GLY A 555 12.00 27.20 32.15
CA GLY A 555 12.37 25.99 32.89
C GLY A 555 11.16 25.16 33.30
N ALA A 556 10.01 25.36 32.66
CA ALA A 556 8.77 24.62 32.96
C ALA A 556 8.79 23.20 32.39
N LEU A 557 9.84 22.83 31.67
CA LEU A 557 10.11 21.48 31.18
C LEU A 557 11.26 20.92 32.00
N SER A 558 10.96 19.97 32.89
CA SER A 558 11.92 19.39 33.82
C SER A 558 12.78 18.27 33.21
N ASN A 559 12.37 17.72 32.06
CA ASN A 559 13.01 16.57 31.41
C ASN A 559 13.31 16.84 29.92
N THR A 560 13.70 15.80 29.18
CA THR A 560 14.08 15.83 27.77
C THR A 560 12.99 16.47 26.89
N VAL A 561 13.40 17.38 26.01
CA VAL A 561 12.53 17.98 25.00
C VAL A 561 12.99 17.50 23.63
N MET A 562 12.11 16.90 22.85
CA MET A 562 12.45 16.47 21.50
C MET A 562 11.36 16.86 20.51
N GLY A 563 11.75 17.13 19.27
CA GLY A 563 10.77 17.34 18.21
C GLY A 563 11.38 17.29 16.84
N THR A 564 10.53 17.14 15.82
CA THR A 564 11.00 17.18 14.43
C THR A 564 10.81 18.56 13.83
N ILE A 565 11.65 18.91 12.86
CA ILE A 565 11.53 20.16 12.11
C ILE A 565 12.03 19.94 10.69
N HIS A 566 11.48 20.67 9.72
CA HIS A 566 12.03 20.66 8.38
C HIS A 566 13.23 21.61 8.28
N GLY A 567 14.36 21.09 7.84
CA GLY A 567 15.60 21.83 7.63
C GLY A 567 16.65 20.88 7.09
N GLU A 568 17.46 21.32 6.12
CA GLU A 568 18.47 20.47 5.48
C GLU A 568 19.80 20.42 6.26
N ASN A 569 20.06 21.45 7.06
CA ASN A 569 21.27 21.61 7.86
C ASN A 569 20.98 22.46 9.12
N PRO A 570 21.90 22.51 10.11
CA PRO A 570 21.72 23.26 11.35
C PRO A 570 21.38 24.74 11.16
N TYR A 571 22.02 25.42 10.19
CA TYR A 571 21.73 26.81 9.90
C TYR A 571 20.32 27.00 9.34
N GLY A 572 19.87 26.12 8.44
CA GLY A 572 18.50 26.15 7.92
C GLY A 572 17.45 25.91 9.01
N VAL A 573 17.76 25.13 10.05
CA VAL A 573 16.90 25.02 11.24
C VAL A 573 16.85 26.35 12.00
N PHE A 574 17.99 27.00 12.21
CA PHE A 574 18.04 28.31 12.85
C PHE A 574 17.28 29.38 12.06
N ASP A 575 17.51 29.48 10.76
CA ASP A 575 16.86 30.42 9.86
C ASP A 575 15.34 30.25 9.91
N ARG A 576 14.87 28.99 9.82
CA ARG A 576 13.44 28.68 9.96
C ARG A 576 12.88 29.07 11.33
N VAL A 577 13.54 28.68 12.42
CA VAL A 577 13.00 28.93 13.77
C VAL A 577 13.02 30.43 14.11
N VAL A 578 14.12 31.10 13.80
CA VAL A 578 14.36 32.48 14.22
C VAL A 578 13.77 33.49 13.23
N ASN A 579 14.05 33.33 11.94
CA ASN A 579 13.67 34.32 10.94
C ASN A 579 12.26 34.04 10.39
N ASP A 580 11.92 32.80 10.04
CA ASP A 580 10.59 32.49 9.50
C ASP A 580 9.51 32.47 10.61
N LEU A 581 9.77 31.74 11.70
CA LEU A 581 8.81 31.56 12.80
C LEU A 581 8.89 32.67 13.86
N GLY A 582 9.89 33.54 13.78
CA GLY A 582 10.02 34.71 14.65
C GLY A 582 10.34 34.37 16.11
N VAL A 583 10.98 33.24 16.38
CA VAL A 583 11.51 32.93 17.71
C VAL A 583 12.73 33.81 17.99
N PRO A 584 12.82 34.51 19.14
CA PRO A 584 13.99 35.33 19.42
C PRO A 584 15.28 34.50 19.42
N ARG A 585 16.38 35.03 18.85
CA ARG A 585 17.70 34.37 18.77
C ARG A 585 18.19 33.82 20.10
N THR A 586 18.01 34.60 21.17
CA THR A 586 18.40 34.18 22.53
C THR A 586 17.62 32.96 23.01
N SER A 587 16.39 32.74 22.54
CA SER A 587 15.59 31.53 22.83
C SER A 587 16.12 30.32 22.09
N PHE A 588 16.61 30.47 20.86
CA PHE A 588 17.12 29.35 20.07
C PHE A 588 18.27 28.62 20.79
N LYS A 589 19.04 29.34 21.62
CA LYS A 589 20.07 28.76 22.49
C LYS A 589 19.55 27.72 23.48
N ALA A 590 18.24 27.60 23.69
CA ALA A 590 17.67 26.52 24.50
C ALA A 590 17.70 25.15 23.78
N THR A 591 17.90 25.12 22.45
CA THR A 591 18.22 23.89 21.72
C THR A 591 19.65 23.47 22.04
N ASP A 592 19.87 22.20 22.37
CA ASP A 592 21.20 21.66 22.68
C ASP A 592 21.80 20.95 21.46
N LEU A 593 21.02 20.08 20.82
CA LEU A 593 21.45 19.26 19.70
C LEU A 593 20.50 19.37 18.51
N ILE A 594 21.08 19.34 17.31
CA ILE A 594 20.36 19.18 16.05
C ILE A 594 20.86 17.89 15.39
N VAL A 595 19.98 16.92 15.22
CA VAL A 595 20.27 15.66 14.53
C VAL A 595 19.72 15.75 13.12
N SER A 596 20.59 15.84 12.11
CA SER A 596 20.16 15.96 10.72
C SER A 596 20.07 14.59 10.07
N VAL A 597 18.87 14.21 9.66
CA VAL A 597 18.59 12.94 8.98
C VAL A 597 18.22 13.22 7.53
N ASN A 598 18.86 12.56 6.57
CA ASN A 598 18.55 12.76 5.17
C ASN A 598 18.71 11.49 4.33
N LYS A 599 18.30 11.61 3.06
CA LYS A 599 18.36 10.54 2.07
C LYS A 599 19.59 10.71 1.20
N ILE A 600 20.31 9.62 1.02
CA ILE A 600 21.46 9.50 0.12
C ILE A 600 21.03 8.61 -1.03
N ARG A 601 21.31 9.06 -2.24
CA ARG A 601 20.92 8.39 -3.47
C ARG A 601 22.15 7.97 -4.26
N THR A 602 22.08 6.80 -4.87
CA THR A 602 23.01 6.39 -5.92
C THR A 602 22.78 7.22 -7.19
N GLU A 603 23.78 7.30 -8.06
CA GLU A 603 23.72 8.10 -9.30
C GLU A 603 22.54 7.71 -10.20
N ASP A 604 22.25 6.42 -10.29
CA ASP A 604 21.13 5.84 -11.02
C ASP A 604 19.75 6.11 -10.39
N ARG A 605 19.71 6.70 -9.18
CA ARG A 605 18.52 6.94 -8.36
C ARG A 605 17.69 5.70 -8.05
N LEU A 606 18.26 4.50 -8.21
CA LEU A 606 17.58 3.23 -7.95
C LEU A 606 17.60 2.88 -6.46
N ILE A 607 18.64 3.31 -5.72
CA ILE A 607 18.79 3.02 -4.30
C ILE A 607 18.71 4.31 -3.49
N GLU A 608 17.82 4.33 -2.52
CA GLU A 608 17.66 5.41 -1.55
C GLU A 608 17.99 4.90 -0.15
N LYS A 609 19.08 5.40 0.45
CA LYS A 609 19.50 5.08 1.82
C LYS A 609 19.18 6.24 2.74
N ARG A 610 18.62 5.98 3.92
CA ARG A 610 18.45 6.99 4.97
C ARG A 610 19.66 6.96 5.90
N ARG A 611 20.25 8.14 6.18
CA ARG A 611 21.45 8.30 7.02
C ARG A 611 21.30 9.50 7.95
N VAL A 612 21.86 9.39 9.15
CA VAL A 612 22.21 10.56 9.95
C VAL A 612 23.43 11.21 9.30
N LEU A 613 23.32 12.49 8.92
CA LEU A 613 24.40 13.23 8.27
C LEU A 613 25.31 13.92 9.27
N ASN A 614 24.74 14.46 10.35
CA ASN A 614 25.49 15.04 11.44
C ASN A 614 24.64 15.08 12.72
N VAL A 615 25.34 15.16 13.85
CA VAL A 615 24.78 15.59 15.13
C VAL A 615 25.54 16.84 15.52
N THR A 616 24.85 17.97 15.48
CA THR A 616 25.43 19.28 15.70
C THR A 616 25.03 19.81 17.06
N GLU A 617 26.01 20.23 17.84
CA GLU A 617 25.82 20.94 19.10
C GLU A 617 25.59 22.43 18.85
N VAL A 618 24.61 23.00 19.56
CA VAL A 618 24.36 24.45 19.58
C VAL A 618 25.03 25.06 20.81
N ARG A 619 26.19 25.69 20.59
CA ARG A 619 26.92 26.45 21.61
C ARG A 619 26.12 27.67 22.06
N LYS A 620 26.46 28.23 23.22
CA LYS A 620 25.66 29.29 23.86
C LYS A 620 26.30 30.68 23.79
N GLU A 621 27.54 30.80 23.33
CA GLU A 621 28.34 32.05 23.40
C GLU A 621 28.16 33.01 22.21
N TRP A 622 27.58 32.56 21.08
CA TRP A 622 27.33 33.40 19.90
C TRP A 622 26.27 34.50 20.15
N ILE A 623 26.28 35.60 19.40
CA ILE A 623 25.41 36.77 19.63
C ILE A 623 24.42 36.98 18.48
N ASP A 624 24.89 37.01 17.24
CA ASP A 624 24.14 37.44 16.06
C ASP A 624 23.88 36.26 15.10
N ASP A 625 24.95 35.69 14.53
CA ASP A 625 24.89 34.60 13.56
C ASP A 625 25.71 33.38 14.05
N PRO A 626 25.04 32.28 14.44
CA PRO A 626 25.71 31.09 14.95
C PRO A 626 26.59 30.37 13.92
N GLN A 627 26.41 30.57 12.62
CA GLN A 627 27.27 29.96 11.60
C GLN A 627 28.65 30.62 11.55
N TYR A 628 28.70 31.95 11.66
CA TYR A 628 29.96 32.72 11.61
C TYR A 628 30.67 32.80 12.97
N GLU A 629 29.92 32.66 14.07
CA GLU A 629 30.43 32.78 15.44
C GLU A 629 30.73 31.42 16.11
N ASN A 630 30.89 30.35 15.31
CA ASN A 630 31.10 28.98 15.81
C ASN A 630 30.02 28.52 16.82
N GLY A 631 28.78 28.97 16.62
CA GLY A 631 27.61 28.55 17.38
C GLY A 631 27.16 27.12 17.05
N PHE A 632 27.51 26.60 15.87
CA PHE A 632 27.26 25.22 15.46
C PHE A 632 28.54 24.40 15.38
N VAL A 633 28.61 23.29 16.11
CA VAL A 633 29.75 22.37 16.06
C VAL A 633 29.27 20.95 15.85
N ASP A 634 29.70 20.33 14.75
CA ASP A 634 29.40 18.93 14.46
C ASP A 634 30.18 18.03 15.43
N LEU A 635 29.45 17.27 16.25
CA LEU A 635 30.02 16.25 17.14
C LEU A 635 30.35 14.96 16.38
N VAL A 636 29.50 14.64 15.40
CA VAL A 636 29.75 13.57 14.42
C VAL A 636 29.34 14.05 13.03
N LYS A 637 30.01 13.56 12.00
CA LYS A 637 29.76 13.92 10.60
C LYS A 637 29.88 12.72 9.67
N TYR A 638 28.95 12.62 8.73
CA TYR A 638 28.87 11.54 7.78
C TYR A 638 29.86 11.72 6.63
N ASP A 639 30.63 10.67 6.34
CA ASP A 639 31.53 10.56 5.21
C ASP A 639 30.86 9.72 4.10
N ILE A 640 30.51 10.38 3.00
CA ILE A 640 29.83 9.74 1.86
C ILE A 640 30.70 8.71 1.14
N HIS A 641 32.02 8.83 1.21
CA HIS A 641 32.94 7.90 0.53
C HIS A 641 33.10 6.60 1.31
N LYS A 642 32.99 6.65 2.64
CA LYS A 642 33.11 5.49 3.52
C LYS A 642 31.77 4.87 3.91
N ASP A 643 30.65 5.56 3.66
CA ASP A 643 29.33 5.24 4.22
C ASP A 643 29.41 5.09 5.76
N SER A 644 30.14 6.01 6.40
CA SER A 644 30.40 5.99 7.85
C SER A 644 30.09 7.33 8.51
N LEU A 645 29.71 7.27 9.79
CA LEU A 645 29.44 8.45 10.62
C LEU A 645 30.54 8.56 11.68
N ASP A 646 31.46 9.50 11.45
CA ASP A 646 32.72 9.61 12.18
C ASP A 646 32.65 10.74 13.23
N PRO A 647 33.20 10.55 14.44
CA PRO A 647 33.29 11.61 15.46
C PRO A 647 34.27 12.70 15.06
N SER A 648 33.96 13.94 15.44
CA SER A 648 34.86 15.07 15.24
C SER A 648 35.99 15.09 16.28
N ASN A 649 37.12 15.73 15.94
CA ASN A 649 38.22 15.93 16.88
C ASN A 649 37.77 16.76 18.09
N ASP A 650 36.91 17.77 17.89
CA ASP A 650 36.31 18.54 18.97
C ASP A 650 35.59 17.66 20.00
N LEU A 651 34.85 16.65 19.54
CA LEU A 651 34.22 15.70 20.45
C LEU A 651 35.26 14.84 21.17
N LEU A 652 36.21 14.25 20.44
CA LEU A 652 37.20 13.32 21.01
C LEU A 652 38.12 14.00 22.04
N GLU A 653 38.53 15.24 21.79
CA GLU A 653 39.33 16.07 22.70
C GLU A 653 38.52 16.62 23.90
N GLY A 654 37.21 16.40 23.91
CA GLY A 654 36.33 16.82 24.99
C GLY A 654 35.96 18.30 24.96
N ASN A 655 35.88 18.91 23.78
CA ASN A 655 35.49 20.32 23.63
C ASN A 655 33.96 20.54 23.53
N SER A 656 33.16 19.47 23.63
CA SER A 656 31.68 19.56 23.69
C SER A 656 31.23 20.24 24.99
N TYR A 657 30.46 21.31 24.87
CA TYR A 657 29.89 22.03 26.02
C TYR A 657 28.70 21.24 26.59
N VAL A 658 27.81 20.76 25.75
CA VAL A 658 26.61 19.99 26.17
C VAL A 658 27.00 18.73 26.94
N ILE A 659 27.96 17.95 26.45
CA ILE A 659 28.38 16.70 27.11
C ILE A 659 29.09 17.00 28.43
N LYS A 660 29.96 18.01 28.47
CA LYS A 660 30.59 18.48 29.73
C LYS A 660 29.54 18.92 30.75
N GLU A 661 28.49 19.59 30.31
CA GLU A 661 27.43 20.04 31.20
C GLU A 661 26.65 18.85 31.80
N ILE A 662 26.39 17.79 31.03
CA ILE A 662 25.82 16.53 31.57
C ILE A 662 26.78 15.92 32.58
N ALA A 663 28.05 15.75 32.19
CA ALA A 663 29.08 15.13 33.01
C ALA A 663 29.32 15.86 34.34
N SER A 664 29.22 17.20 34.34
CA SER A 664 29.43 18.03 35.55
C SER A 664 28.40 17.79 36.65
N ARG A 665 27.25 17.21 36.32
CA ARG A 665 26.15 16.93 37.26
C ARG A 665 26.23 15.52 37.87
N VAL A 666 27.24 14.74 37.49
CA VAL A 666 27.42 13.34 37.91
C VAL A 666 28.82 13.19 38.49
N GLU A 667 28.92 12.80 39.75
CA GLU A 667 30.18 12.73 40.51
C GLU A 667 31.23 11.85 39.82
N GLU A 668 30.78 10.75 39.23
CA GLU A 668 31.63 9.78 38.54
C GLU A 668 32.23 10.31 37.23
N TRP A 669 31.62 11.34 36.64
CA TRP A 669 31.99 11.91 35.33
C TRP A 669 32.61 13.31 35.42
N ALA A 670 32.38 14.02 36.52
CA ALA A 670 32.86 15.39 36.70
C ALA A 670 34.38 15.47 36.53
N GLY A 671 34.83 16.18 35.48
CA GLY A 671 36.25 16.36 35.15
C GLY A 671 36.94 15.13 34.54
N LYS A 672 36.23 14.02 34.29
CA LYS A 672 36.78 12.77 33.78
C LYS A 672 36.23 12.45 32.39
N TRP A 673 36.80 13.08 31.36
CA TRP A 673 36.33 12.94 29.98
C TRP A 673 36.41 11.51 29.45
N ASP A 674 37.48 10.78 29.75
CA ASP A 674 37.65 9.39 29.31
C ASP A 674 36.52 8.49 29.85
N ALA A 675 36.08 8.71 31.09
CA ALA A 675 34.97 7.96 31.68
C ALA A 675 33.63 8.24 30.99
N VAL A 676 33.43 9.47 30.51
CA VAL A 676 32.25 9.85 29.73
C VAL A 676 32.27 9.17 28.36
N LEU A 677 33.39 9.23 27.66
CA LEU A 677 33.54 8.54 26.37
C LEU A 677 33.41 7.03 26.51
N ASP A 678 33.95 6.44 27.57
CA ASP A 678 33.78 5.00 27.84
C ASP A 678 32.32 4.63 28.10
N ASN A 679 31.55 5.49 28.78
CA ASN A 679 30.12 5.27 28.97
C ASN A 679 29.34 5.36 27.65
N ILE A 680 29.62 6.38 26.82
CA ILE A 680 29.06 6.54 25.48
C ILE A 680 29.35 5.31 24.62
N ASN A 681 30.59 4.84 24.63
CA ASN A 681 30.99 3.64 23.90
C ASN A 681 30.31 2.38 24.43
N ALA A 682 30.19 2.21 25.75
CA ALA A 682 29.52 1.05 26.35
C ALA A 682 28.04 0.96 25.93
N ARG A 683 27.34 2.09 25.91
CA ARG A 683 25.97 2.21 25.38
C ARG A 683 25.90 1.78 23.91
N GLY A 684 26.80 2.31 23.10
CA GLY A 684 26.90 1.99 21.66
C GLY A 684 27.16 0.52 21.40
N ASP A 685 28.11 -0.08 22.13
CA ASP A 685 28.45 -1.51 22.01
C ASP A 685 27.27 -2.40 22.35
N VAL A 686 26.54 -2.10 23.44
CA VAL A 686 25.36 -2.86 23.87
C VAL A 686 24.27 -2.85 22.80
N LEU A 687 24.00 -1.69 22.20
CA LEU A 687 23.05 -1.58 21.08
C LEU A 687 23.56 -2.29 19.81
N SER A 688 24.87 -2.26 19.55
CA SER A 688 25.47 -3.01 18.43
C SER A 688 25.37 -4.52 18.63
N LEU A 689 25.59 -5.00 19.86
CA LEU A 689 25.48 -6.42 20.20
C LEU A 689 24.08 -6.96 19.95
N LEU A 690 23.03 -6.17 20.17
CA LEU A 690 21.66 -6.53 19.79
C LEU A 690 21.54 -6.78 18.29
N SER A 691 22.06 -5.84 17.47
CA SER A 691 22.11 -5.94 16.01
C SER A 691 22.87 -7.18 15.54
N ASP A 692 24.08 -7.37 16.06
CA ASP A 692 24.95 -8.50 15.69
C ASP A 692 24.34 -9.84 16.08
N TYR A 693 23.74 -9.92 17.28
CA TYR A 693 23.10 -11.13 17.77
C TYR A 693 21.86 -11.47 16.95
N ALA A 694 21.00 -10.50 16.62
CA ALA A 694 19.83 -10.67 15.76
C ALA A 694 20.20 -11.24 14.39
N ASN A 695 21.24 -10.70 13.76
CA ASN A 695 21.75 -11.19 12.47
C ASN A 695 22.32 -12.61 12.61
N LYS A 696 23.09 -12.86 13.66
CA LYS A 696 23.71 -14.19 13.91
C LYS A 696 22.68 -15.28 14.15
N THR A 697 21.56 -14.97 14.80
CA THR A 697 20.47 -15.93 15.05
C THR A 697 19.37 -15.88 14.00
N ASN A 698 19.47 -15.02 12.99
CA ASN A 698 18.43 -14.72 12.00
C ASN A 698 17.06 -14.43 12.66
N ASN A 699 17.08 -13.66 13.75
CA ASN A 699 15.89 -13.33 14.52
C ASN A 699 15.70 -11.80 14.59
N PRO A 700 14.95 -11.19 13.65
CA PRO A 700 14.75 -9.74 13.61
C PRO A 700 13.91 -9.21 14.77
N THR A 701 13.16 -10.07 15.49
CA THR A 701 12.33 -9.61 16.62
C THR A 701 13.16 -9.04 17.76
N LEU A 702 14.45 -9.40 17.85
CA LEU A 702 15.39 -8.85 18.83
C LEU A 702 15.69 -7.36 18.60
N LEU A 703 15.40 -6.85 17.40
CA LEU A 703 15.56 -5.43 17.07
C LEU A 703 14.28 -4.63 17.29
N GLU A 704 13.16 -5.29 17.60
CA GLU A 704 11.89 -4.62 17.83
C GLU A 704 11.82 -3.97 19.22
N ALA A 705 10.86 -3.06 19.39
CA ALA A 705 10.76 -2.19 20.56
C ALA A 705 10.64 -2.94 21.90
N GLU A 706 9.93 -4.08 21.92
CA GLU A 706 9.73 -4.89 23.13
C GLU A 706 11.06 -5.45 23.67
N PHE A 707 11.85 -6.11 22.81
CA PHE A 707 13.14 -6.64 23.21
C PHE A 707 14.16 -5.53 23.48
N THR A 708 14.16 -4.48 22.66
CA THR A 708 15.05 -3.31 22.84
C THR A 708 14.78 -2.63 24.18
N SER A 709 13.52 -2.48 24.58
CA SER A 709 13.18 -1.89 25.88
C SER A 709 13.65 -2.75 27.05
N SER A 710 13.48 -4.09 26.97
CA SER A 710 14.02 -5.00 28.00
C SER A 710 15.54 -4.98 28.07
N ALA A 711 16.21 -4.81 26.93
CA ALA A 711 17.66 -4.68 26.85
C ALA A 711 18.17 -3.40 27.53
N ILE A 712 17.47 -2.27 27.38
CA ILE A 712 17.81 -1.01 28.05
C ILE A 712 17.64 -1.17 29.58
N ASP A 713 16.52 -1.75 30.03
CA ASP A 713 16.29 -2.01 31.46
C ASP A 713 17.40 -2.92 32.04
N GLN A 714 17.84 -3.93 31.28
CA GLN A 714 18.91 -4.82 31.69
C GLN A 714 20.28 -4.13 31.76
N TYR A 715 20.56 -3.20 30.85
CA TYR A 715 21.78 -2.41 30.87
C TYR A 715 21.88 -1.60 32.17
N ASP A 716 20.79 -0.96 32.58
CA ASP A 716 20.72 -0.19 33.83
C ASP A 716 20.92 -1.08 35.06
N GLU A 717 20.31 -2.28 35.08
CA GLU A 717 20.48 -3.26 36.16
C GLU A 717 21.95 -3.71 36.27
N ILE A 718 22.60 -4.01 35.13
CA ILE A 718 24.01 -4.41 35.10
C ILE A 718 24.90 -3.29 35.64
N ILE A 719 24.63 -2.03 35.27
CA ILE A 719 25.38 -0.89 35.79
C ILE A 719 25.20 -0.75 37.29
N SER A 720 23.96 -0.80 37.80
CA SER A 720 23.68 -0.70 39.23
C SER A 720 24.44 -1.77 40.01
N ARG A 721 24.35 -3.02 39.54
CA ARG A 721 25.04 -4.16 40.14
C ARG A 721 26.57 -4.00 40.15
N LEU A 722 27.16 -3.60 39.02
CA LEU A 722 28.61 -3.40 38.93
C LEU A 722 29.09 -2.26 39.86
N ARG A 723 28.30 -1.20 39.99
CA ARG A 723 28.61 -0.10 40.91
C ARG A 723 28.50 -0.53 42.38
N GLU A 724 27.50 -1.34 42.72
CA GLU A 724 27.36 -1.90 44.08
C GLU A 724 28.51 -2.86 44.43
N GLU A 725 28.92 -3.73 43.49
CA GLU A 725 29.97 -4.73 43.74
C GLU A 725 31.40 -4.14 43.68
N TYR A 726 31.69 -3.24 42.74
CA TYR A 726 33.07 -2.79 42.44
C TYR A 726 33.27 -1.27 42.57
N GLY A 727 32.23 -0.49 42.87
CA GLY A 727 32.28 0.98 42.92
C GLY A 727 32.37 1.67 41.55
N THR A 728 32.61 0.91 40.47
CA THR A 728 32.73 1.41 39.09
C THR A 728 32.15 0.41 38.08
N ALA A 729 31.61 0.90 36.97
CA ALA A 729 31.09 0.07 35.89
C ALA A 729 31.97 0.22 34.63
N GLU A 730 32.98 -0.63 34.50
CA GLU A 730 33.87 -0.62 33.33
C GLU A 730 33.17 -1.18 32.08
N ARG A 731 33.38 -0.53 30.92
CA ARG A 731 32.83 -0.91 29.61
C ARG A 731 32.94 -2.41 29.32
N LYS A 732 34.13 -3.00 29.54
CA LYS A 732 34.39 -4.42 29.28
C LYS A 732 33.49 -5.34 30.11
N ASN A 733 33.27 -5.02 31.39
CA ASN A 733 32.45 -5.84 32.27
C ASN A 733 30.97 -5.71 31.93
N ILE A 734 30.51 -4.49 31.61
CA ILE A 734 29.14 -4.24 31.13
C ILE A 734 28.86 -5.08 29.89
N VAL A 735 29.70 -4.98 28.86
CA VAL A 735 29.56 -5.70 27.60
C VAL A 735 29.56 -7.21 27.81
N ASN A 736 30.47 -7.75 28.64
CA ASN A 736 30.54 -9.18 28.90
C ASN A 736 29.27 -9.71 29.61
N LEU A 737 28.81 -9.02 30.65
CA LEU A 737 27.60 -9.43 31.38
C LEU A 737 26.35 -9.32 30.49
N PHE A 738 26.28 -8.27 29.66
CA PHE A 738 25.18 -8.08 28.73
C PHE A 738 25.16 -9.18 27.65
N GLU A 739 26.32 -9.56 27.11
CA GLU A 739 26.41 -10.66 26.15
C GLU A 739 26.00 -12.01 26.77
N LEU A 740 26.35 -12.26 28.04
CA LEU A 740 25.91 -13.44 28.78
C LEU A 740 24.38 -13.45 28.96
N TRP A 741 23.79 -12.31 29.29
CA TRP A 741 22.34 -12.16 29.38
C TRP A 741 21.67 -12.42 28.02
N LEU A 742 22.17 -11.84 26.93
CA LEU A 742 21.63 -12.10 25.58
C LEU A 742 21.66 -13.59 25.23
N LYS A 743 22.76 -14.27 25.54
CA LYS A 743 22.89 -15.73 25.31
C LYS A 743 21.89 -16.55 26.11
N SER A 744 21.39 -16.04 27.24
CA SER A 744 20.39 -16.71 28.08
C SER A 744 18.96 -16.60 27.53
N LYS A 745 18.69 -15.69 26.58
CA LYS A 745 17.37 -15.45 25.98
C LYS A 745 17.08 -16.33 24.75
N LYS A 746 17.82 -17.43 24.59
CA LYS A 746 17.66 -18.40 23.49
C LYS A 746 16.42 -19.27 23.61
#